data_AF-A0A348VZR3-F1
#
_entry.id   AF-A0A348VZR3-F1
#
_cell.length_a   1.000
_cell.length_b   1.000
_cell.length_c   1.000
_cell.angle_alpha   90.00
_cell.angle_beta   90.00
_cell.angle_gamma   90.00
#
_symmetry.space_group_name_H-M   'P 1'
#
loop_
_entity.id
_entity.type
_entity.pdbx_description
1 polymer ?
#
loop_
_entity_poly.entity_id
_entity_poly.type
_entity_poly.pdbx_seq_one_letter_code
_entity_poly.pdbx_strand_id
1 'polypeptide(L)'
;MDSTNAKEIFSILKEASKDTLVVVVTHDVEASKTYGDYLIELKDGQIVNSTLEKENDESKVSFKYFKNKKSFGTYKKSFKINIKKRPLRLACASFLMICSTGFLSFPATLLNVNKNETIIKSMLDNNETSVTVKKGQYFVDKQNDVVGTGSKGRMVERDKEFVSNELGENIDGVYCGMSDIFKNSILLKSTDSIPSAYVSYSPNGFVEVDNDLLNRYKFDLTDGRLPSNDNEIALTSYELSLYKYFGLSDSNDNRYTITSANDLIGKSIISEDQTFIVTGIIDTHINKRYTIDSIASNEKIAKEFDRLIESGMHNVIFTNKGFYKNNYSLKNKYREYIDFEDNGTLYDVSLELTKCNGKVFLQKQYINKAYNYDHYTNKLYKFDDSKDSEGVYLSYEKFYEFRFNGQFESYISNFVAQDLYDSNKELFDASEEIYNYYQYYNYLKDNDFEDNKYLHLNKDYFVNTFLKAKNKDFIKTDDDRYVELEYSKNNKIKAEVIGVYINENTEDTNNVIASKEVYNKLSYGISNYIGEYEYITIPLSSNNYKKIIKLIETKYDNKSIQTMSNETAFVKFGFNELFNEYALSYQEVESPVLFAKNISKYIFIAAIPLVSLLIFYYFSGVIYDSKKEIGIIKSLGSTNKEIVGMYLFQNIIMSLVMAAITCALISIFIPVSNIMFYSCTKPIVTVIRYSFIPYLVTIGMTIGCVLLGTLIPMINILKMKVIDIIKKG
;
A
#
# COMPACT_ATOMS: atom_id res chain seq x y z
N MET A 1 55.15 51.04 7.27
CA MET A 1 53.86 50.36 7.56
C MET A 1 52.77 51.28 7.06
N ASP A 2 51.77 50.80 6.32
CA ASP A 2 50.64 51.65 5.89
C ASP A 2 49.96 52.27 7.12
N SER A 3 49.67 53.57 7.09
CA SER A 3 49.09 54.32 8.21
C SER A 3 47.73 53.74 8.68
N THR A 4 46.96 53.16 7.76
CA THR A 4 45.74 52.39 8.04
C THR A 4 46.01 51.10 8.83
N ASN A 5 47.06 50.37 8.45
CA ASN A 5 47.45 49.11 9.09
C ASN A 5 47.99 49.29 10.51
N ALA A 6 48.65 50.43 10.78
CA ALA A 6 49.13 50.78 12.11
C ALA A 6 47.96 51.13 13.05
N LYS A 7 47.01 51.96 12.60
CA LYS A 7 45.80 52.32 13.37
C LYS A 7 45.02 51.09 13.86
N GLU A 8 44.86 50.08 13.01
CA GLU A 8 44.14 48.85 13.41
C GLU A 8 44.87 48.08 14.52
N ILE A 9 46.20 47.95 14.44
CA ILE A 9 47.02 47.31 15.49
C ILE A 9 46.86 48.06 16.82
N PHE A 10 47.03 49.38 16.81
CA PHE A 10 46.91 50.18 18.03
C PHE A 10 45.50 50.12 18.63
N SER A 11 44.45 50.04 17.81
CA SER A 11 43.07 49.88 18.31
C SER A 11 42.85 48.55 19.03
N ILE A 12 43.43 47.44 18.53
CA ILE A 12 43.34 46.12 19.15
C ILE A 12 44.12 46.10 20.47
N LEU A 13 45.33 46.67 20.46
CA LEU A 13 46.17 46.79 21.66
C LEU A 13 45.51 47.64 22.73
N LYS A 14 44.84 48.73 22.34
CA LYS A 14 44.06 49.59 23.24
C LYS A 14 42.84 48.89 23.84
N GLU A 15 42.15 48.06 23.07
CA GLU A 15 41.05 47.26 23.62
C GLU A 15 41.56 46.20 24.59
N ALA A 16 42.73 45.59 24.29
CA ALA A 16 43.38 44.62 25.17
C ALA A 16 43.91 45.24 26.47
N SER A 17 44.30 46.53 26.46
CA SER A 17 44.88 47.22 27.62
C SER A 17 43.91 47.41 28.79
N LYS A 18 42.59 47.30 28.54
CA LYS A 18 41.55 47.37 29.58
C LYS A 18 41.71 46.32 30.66
N ASP A 19 42.19 45.13 30.30
CA ASP A 19 42.25 43.97 31.17
C ASP A 19 43.69 43.42 31.33
N THR A 20 44.66 43.95 30.59
CA THR A 20 46.05 43.45 30.55
C THR A 20 47.02 44.62 30.43
N LEU A 21 48.15 44.59 31.14
CA LEU A 21 49.20 45.57 30.91
C LEU A 21 49.81 45.36 29.51
N VAL A 22 49.67 46.36 28.64
CA VAL A 22 50.22 46.35 27.28
C VAL A 22 51.31 47.41 27.20
N VAL A 23 52.55 46.99 26.98
CA VAL A 23 53.69 47.89 26.76
C VAL A 23 54.00 47.90 25.26
N VAL A 24 53.97 49.08 24.64
CA VAL A 24 54.23 49.25 23.21
C VAL A 24 55.45 50.14 23.03
N VAL A 25 56.47 49.64 22.32
CA VAL A 25 57.63 50.42 21.90
C VAL A 25 57.39 50.88 20.47
N THR A 26 57.25 52.19 20.27
CA THR A 26 56.97 52.77 18.95
C THR A 26 57.76 54.06 18.74
N HIS A 27 58.19 54.31 17.51
CA HIS A 27 58.72 55.61 17.07
C HIS A 27 57.62 56.53 16.53
N ASP A 28 56.38 56.05 16.43
CA ASP A 28 55.22 56.82 15.99
C ASP A 28 54.64 57.65 17.15
N VAL A 29 55.02 58.93 17.18
CA VAL A 29 54.63 59.90 18.22
C VAL A 29 53.13 60.23 18.16
N GLU A 30 52.51 60.20 16.98
CA GLU A 30 51.08 60.49 16.86
C GLU A 30 50.26 59.32 17.40
N ALA A 31 50.64 58.09 17.07
CA ALA A 31 49.97 56.90 17.59
C ALA A 31 50.16 56.73 19.10
N SER A 32 51.35 57.05 19.63
CA SER A 32 51.59 56.98 21.07
C SER A 32 50.66 57.93 21.83
N LYS A 33 50.49 59.18 21.37
CA LYS A 33 49.56 60.14 21.95
C LYS A 33 48.09 59.74 21.76
N THR A 34 47.74 59.16 20.62
CA THR A 34 46.35 58.81 20.32
C THR A 34 45.84 57.60 21.12
N TYR A 35 46.71 56.61 21.38
CA TYR A 35 46.30 55.33 21.97
C TYR A 35 46.92 55.06 23.35
N GLY A 36 48.00 55.73 23.74
CA GLY A 36 48.66 55.52 25.03
C GLY A 36 47.85 56.08 26.20
N ASP A 37 47.77 55.33 27.31
CA ASP A 37 47.30 55.85 28.61
C ASP A 37 48.44 56.46 29.42
N TYR A 38 49.63 55.88 29.26
CA TYR A 38 50.88 56.32 29.87
C TYR A 38 51.97 56.37 28.81
N LEU A 39 52.59 57.53 28.66
CA LEU A 39 53.62 57.80 27.67
C LEU A 39 54.97 57.89 28.37
N ILE A 40 55.94 57.09 27.93
CA ILE A 40 57.33 57.17 28.38
C ILE A 40 58.19 57.45 27.16
N GLU A 41 58.88 58.59 27.15
CA GLU A 41 59.82 58.97 26.11
C GLU A 41 61.24 58.59 26.53
N LEU A 42 61.93 57.85 25.66
CA LEU A 42 63.27 57.35 25.89
C LEU A 42 64.24 58.04 24.92
N LYS A 43 65.35 58.55 25.44
CA LYS A 43 66.46 59.10 24.65
C LYS A 43 67.76 58.57 25.22
N ASP A 44 68.58 57.94 24.38
CA ASP A 44 69.86 57.34 24.75
C ASP A 44 69.79 56.39 25.95
N GLY A 45 68.71 55.60 26.03
CA GLY A 45 68.48 54.64 27.11
C GLY A 45 68.03 55.25 28.45
N GLN A 46 67.87 56.57 28.50
CA GLN A 46 67.33 57.28 29.67
C GLN A 46 65.88 57.71 29.42
N ILE A 47 65.05 57.65 30.46
CA ILE A 47 63.69 58.21 30.42
C ILE A 47 63.82 59.73 30.50
N VAL A 48 63.44 60.42 29.43
CA VAL A 48 63.50 61.89 29.33
C VAL A 48 62.16 62.54 29.60
N ASN A 49 61.05 61.83 29.43
CA ASN A 49 59.72 62.37 29.72
C ASN A 49 58.73 61.24 30.08
N SER A 50 57.79 61.52 30.98
CA SER A 50 56.70 60.61 31.32
C SER A 50 55.39 61.37 31.53
N THR A 51 54.36 61.06 30.75
CA THR A 51 53.06 61.77 30.78
C THR A 51 51.91 60.80 31.04
N LEU A 52 51.15 61.05 32.11
CA LEU A 52 49.86 60.40 32.43
C LEU A 52 48.73 61.32 31.93
N GLU A 53 47.89 60.87 31.00
CA GLU A 53 46.78 61.70 30.49
C GLU A 53 45.48 61.57 31.29
N LYS A 54 45.42 60.78 32.38
CA LYS A 54 44.28 60.77 33.30
C LYS A 54 44.70 60.51 34.76
N GLU A 55 44.38 61.44 35.65
CA GLU A 55 44.26 61.17 37.08
C GLU A 55 43.07 60.23 37.30
N ASN A 56 43.32 59.03 37.79
CA ASN A 56 42.30 58.20 38.43
C ASN A 56 42.86 57.77 39.78
N ASP A 57 42.01 57.93 40.81
CA ASP A 57 42.28 57.75 42.24
C ASP A 57 43.21 56.58 42.59
N GLU A 58 44.15 56.87 43.49
CA GLU A 58 45.08 55.95 44.17
C GLU A 58 44.36 54.93 45.07
N SER A 59 43.46 54.12 44.51
CA SER A 59 42.94 52.95 45.22
C SER A 59 43.83 51.74 44.91
N LYS A 60 44.52 51.25 45.95
CA LYS A 60 45.36 50.05 45.97
C LYS A 60 44.78 48.91 45.12
N VAL A 61 45.29 48.74 43.90
CA VAL A 61 45.00 47.56 43.09
C VAL A 61 45.87 46.41 43.60
N SER A 62 45.32 45.56 44.46
CA SER A 62 45.95 44.28 44.80
C SER A 62 46.13 43.47 43.50
N PHE A 63 47.38 43.17 43.14
CA PHE A 63 47.70 42.35 41.98
C PHE A 63 47.28 40.89 42.25
N LYS A 64 46.00 40.57 42.04
CA LYS A 64 45.54 39.18 42.00
C LYS A 64 46.06 38.56 40.71
N TYR A 65 46.86 37.50 40.82
CA TYR A 65 47.17 36.62 39.70
C TYR A 65 45.84 36.00 39.22
N PHE A 66 45.17 36.65 38.28
CA PHE A 66 44.03 36.07 37.60
C PHE A 66 44.57 34.97 36.69
N LYS A 67 44.36 33.72 37.10
CA LYS A 67 44.42 32.59 36.18
C LYS A 67 43.38 32.89 35.09
N ASN A 68 43.84 33.41 33.96
CA ASN A 68 43.02 33.96 32.88
C ASN A 68 42.24 32.83 32.18
N LYS A 69 41.28 32.20 32.86
CA LYS A 69 40.18 31.54 32.16
C LYS A 69 39.32 32.67 31.63
N LYS A 70 39.61 33.13 30.42
CA LYS A 70 38.77 34.10 29.71
C LYS A 70 37.32 33.58 29.78
N SER A 71 36.46 34.34 30.43
CA SER A 71 35.04 34.04 30.60
C SER A 71 34.37 33.92 29.22
N PHE A 72 33.29 33.14 29.13
CA PHE A 72 32.44 33.04 27.93
C PHE A 72 32.03 34.41 27.37
N GLY A 73 31.99 35.44 28.23
CA GLY A 73 31.75 36.83 27.84
C GLY A 73 32.80 37.42 26.88
N THR A 74 34.06 36.98 26.94
CA THR A 74 35.13 37.45 26.04
C THR A 74 34.90 36.96 24.60
N TYR A 75 34.44 35.71 24.43
CA TYR A 75 34.07 35.18 23.11
C TYR A 75 32.90 35.97 22.49
N LYS A 76 31.91 36.35 23.29
CA LYS A 76 30.76 37.16 22.86
C LYS A 76 31.16 38.59 22.45
N LYS A 77 32.14 39.20 23.14
CA LYS A 77 32.68 40.53 22.77
C LYS A 77 33.44 40.47 21.44
N SER A 78 34.33 39.49 21.27
CA SER A 78 35.05 39.28 20.01
C SER A 78 34.09 39.05 18.83
N PHE A 79 33.02 38.26 19.04
CA PHE A 79 31.97 38.02 18.05
C PHE A 79 31.29 39.32 17.58
N LYS A 80 30.89 40.19 18.51
CA LYS A 80 30.23 41.47 18.18
C LYS A 80 31.13 42.42 17.40
N ILE A 81 32.42 42.48 17.74
CA ILE A 81 33.39 43.33 17.06
C ILE A 81 33.56 42.87 15.60
N ASN A 82 33.68 41.55 15.39
CA ASN A 82 33.92 40.98 14.07
C ASN A 82 32.74 41.17 13.11
N ILE A 83 31.49 41.06 13.60
CA ILE A 83 30.28 41.30 12.80
C ILE A 83 30.20 42.75 12.32
N LYS A 84 30.50 43.72 13.20
CA LYS A 84 30.41 45.15 12.86
C LYS A 84 31.49 45.61 11.90
N LYS A 85 32.67 44.98 11.90
CA LYS A 85 33.80 45.38 11.06
C LYS A 85 33.57 45.10 9.56
N ARG A 86 32.89 44.00 9.20
CA ARG A 86 32.76 43.55 7.79
C ARG A 86 31.35 43.05 7.44
N PRO A 87 30.32 43.91 7.47
CA PRO A 87 28.91 43.50 7.31
C PRO A 87 28.59 42.98 5.91
N LEU A 88 29.13 43.59 4.84
CA LEU A 88 28.88 43.16 3.46
C LEU A 88 29.42 41.74 3.20
N ARG A 89 30.64 41.45 3.69
CA ARG A 89 31.24 40.12 3.60
C ARG A 89 30.37 39.08 4.32
N LEU A 90 29.87 39.43 5.50
CA LEU A 90 29.01 38.56 6.27
C LEU A 90 27.68 38.29 5.55
N ALA A 91 27.09 39.32 4.94
CA ALA A 91 25.87 39.18 4.15
C ALA A 91 26.08 38.25 2.94
N CYS A 92 27.14 38.45 2.15
CA CYS A 92 27.44 37.59 0.99
C CYS A 92 27.70 36.14 1.40
N ALA A 93 28.38 35.93 2.53
CA ALA A 93 28.65 34.61 3.09
C ALA A 93 27.40 33.89 3.57
N SER A 94 26.56 34.64 4.28
CA SER A 94 25.26 34.18 4.77
C SER A 94 24.41 33.74 3.59
N PHE A 95 24.34 34.59 2.55
CA PHE A 95 23.61 34.29 1.31
C PHE A 95 24.15 33.04 0.61
N LEU A 96 25.47 32.95 0.39
CA LEU A 96 26.08 31.76 -0.22
C LEU A 96 25.79 30.49 0.58
N MET A 97 25.90 30.55 1.91
CA MET A 97 25.64 29.39 2.76
C MET A 97 24.17 28.97 2.71
N ILE A 98 23.24 29.91 2.74
CA ILE A 98 21.80 29.66 2.59
C ILE A 98 21.52 29.03 1.23
N CYS A 99 22.04 29.60 0.14
CA CYS A 99 21.86 29.05 -1.20
C CYS A 99 22.45 27.64 -1.33
N SER A 100 23.72 27.45 -0.94
CA SER A 100 24.42 26.16 -1.06
C SER A 100 23.74 25.07 -0.23
N THR A 101 23.32 25.38 1.00
CA THR A 101 22.62 24.40 1.86
C THR A 101 21.20 24.16 1.40
N GLY A 102 20.51 25.17 0.85
CA GLY A 102 19.21 25.02 0.19
C GLY A 102 19.28 24.08 -1.02
N PHE A 103 20.29 24.24 -1.88
CA PHE A 103 20.53 23.37 -3.04
C PHE A 103 20.76 21.90 -2.68
N LEU A 104 21.20 21.63 -1.46
CA LEU A 104 21.42 20.27 -0.97
C LEU A 104 20.18 19.72 -0.23
N SER A 105 19.47 20.57 0.50
CA SER A 105 18.33 20.19 1.32
C SER A 105 17.05 19.97 0.51
N PHE A 106 16.86 20.71 -0.59
CA PHE A 106 15.69 20.54 -1.44
C PHE A 106 15.67 19.17 -2.17
N PRO A 107 16.75 18.75 -2.86
CA PRO A 107 16.84 17.39 -3.40
C PRO A 107 16.68 16.30 -2.33
N ALA A 108 17.24 16.50 -1.12
CA ALA A 108 17.05 15.57 -0.01
C ALA A 108 15.57 15.40 0.38
N THR A 109 14.79 16.49 0.30
CA THR A 109 13.33 16.46 0.57
C THR A 109 12.61 15.61 -0.47
N LEU A 110 12.90 15.82 -1.76
CA LEU A 110 12.31 15.06 -2.86
C LEU A 110 12.69 13.57 -2.85
N LEU A 111 13.95 13.27 -2.49
CA LEU A 111 14.42 11.88 -2.36
C LEU A 111 13.68 11.10 -1.26
N ASN A 112 13.19 11.80 -0.25
CA ASN A 112 12.46 11.20 0.88
C ASN A 112 10.94 11.04 0.62
N VAL A 113 10.44 11.38 -0.58
CA VAL A 113 9.04 11.13 -0.93
C VAL A 113 8.83 9.63 -1.16
N ASN A 114 7.90 9.05 -0.38
CA ASN A 114 7.41 7.67 -0.49
C ASN A 114 5.93 7.70 -0.90
N LYS A 115 5.55 6.89 -1.90
CA LYS A 115 4.19 6.83 -2.47
C LYS A 115 3.13 6.47 -1.42
N ASN A 116 3.27 5.31 -0.78
CA ASN A 116 2.28 4.78 0.17
C ASN A 116 2.16 5.68 1.40
N GLU A 117 3.29 6.19 1.90
CA GLU A 117 3.29 7.14 3.03
C GLU A 117 2.62 8.47 2.65
N THR A 118 2.83 8.95 1.43
CA THR A 118 2.23 10.19 0.93
C THR A 118 0.72 10.07 0.81
N ILE A 119 0.23 8.94 0.27
CA ILE A 119 -1.20 8.66 0.13
C ILE A 119 -1.85 8.57 1.52
N ILE A 120 -1.36 7.69 2.39
CA ILE A 120 -1.97 7.45 3.71
C ILE A 120 -1.91 8.69 4.61
N LYS A 121 -0.82 9.45 4.60
CA LYS A 121 -0.79 10.72 5.34
C LYS A 121 -1.75 11.77 4.77
N SER A 122 -2.02 11.74 3.46
CA SER A 122 -3.00 12.65 2.85
C SER A 122 -4.42 12.30 3.27
N MET A 123 -4.71 11.01 3.42
CA MET A 123 -5.98 10.54 4.02
C MET A 123 -6.12 11.07 5.45
N LEU A 124 -5.09 10.90 6.29
CA LEU A 124 -5.10 11.40 7.67
C LEU A 124 -5.28 12.92 7.76
N ASP A 125 -4.61 13.70 6.91
CA ASP A 125 -4.73 15.17 6.89
C ASP A 125 -6.15 15.64 6.50
N ASN A 126 -6.89 14.81 5.76
CA ASN A 126 -8.27 15.06 5.38
C ASN A 126 -9.29 14.46 6.36
N ASN A 127 -8.83 13.92 7.50
CA ASN A 127 -9.65 13.27 8.53
C ASN A 127 -10.33 11.97 8.09
N GLU A 128 -9.77 11.27 7.11
CA GLU A 128 -10.24 9.93 6.76
C GLU A 128 -10.02 8.95 7.92
N THR A 129 -11.04 8.14 8.19
CA THR A 129 -11.07 7.21 9.33
C THR A 129 -10.86 5.76 8.93
N SER A 130 -10.77 5.48 7.63
CA SER A 130 -10.62 4.13 7.11
C SER A 130 -9.72 4.10 5.88
N VAL A 131 -9.16 2.92 5.60
CA VAL A 131 -8.42 2.64 4.37
C VAL A 131 -8.78 1.27 3.83
N THR A 132 -8.99 1.19 2.53
CA THR A 132 -9.35 -0.03 1.84
C THR A 132 -8.13 -0.71 1.23
N VAL A 133 -8.05 -2.02 1.41
CA VAL A 133 -7.07 -2.89 0.77
C VAL A 133 -7.78 -3.96 -0.05
N LYS A 134 -7.26 -4.19 -1.26
CA LYS A 134 -7.66 -5.27 -2.17
C LYS A 134 -6.53 -6.27 -2.31
N LYS A 135 -6.87 -7.53 -2.58
CA LYS A 135 -5.89 -8.57 -2.89
C LYS A 135 -5.53 -8.51 -4.37
N GLY A 136 -4.24 -8.31 -4.64
CA GLY A 136 -3.67 -8.32 -5.98
C GLY A 136 -2.85 -9.57 -6.24
N GLN A 137 -2.83 -10.02 -7.50
CA GLN A 137 -1.93 -11.04 -8.00
C GLN A 137 -0.74 -10.39 -8.71
N TYR A 138 0.48 -10.89 -8.47
CA TYR A 138 1.71 -10.36 -9.05
C TYR A 138 2.55 -11.48 -9.62
N PHE A 139 3.12 -11.28 -10.80
CA PHE A 139 4.14 -12.15 -11.36
C PHE A 139 5.49 -11.52 -11.04
N VAL A 140 6.37 -12.26 -10.37
CA VAL A 140 7.74 -11.85 -10.06
C VAL A 140 8.74 -12.80 -10.68
N ASP A 141 9.93 -12.33 -11.06
CA ASP A 141 10.98 -13.20 -11.56
C ASP A 141 11.75 -13.92 -10.42
N LYS A 142 12.83 -14.64 -10.77
CA LYS A 142 13.73 -15.29 -9.79
C LYS A 142 14.44 -14.31 -8.86
N GLN A 143 14.59 -13.05 -9.25
CA GLN A 143 15.20 -11.98 -8.46
C GLN A 143 14.15 -11.25 -7.58
N ASN A 144 12.89 -11.68 -7.64
CA ASN A 144 11.74 -11.10 -6.93
C ASN A 144 11.29 -9.74 -7.50
N ASP A 145 11.72 -9.40 -8.71
CA ASP A 145 11.30 -8.20 -9.43
C ASP A 145 9.93 -8.45 -10.08
N VAL A 146 9.02 -7.47 -9.98
CA VAL A 146 7.66 -7.58 -10.55
C VAL A 146 7.75 -7.47 -12.07
N VAL A 147 7.37 -8.55 -12.75
CA VAL A 147 7.33 -8.66 -14.22
C VAL A 147 5.91 -8.55 -14.79
N GLY A 148 4.89 -8.61 -13.93
CA GLY A 148 3.50 -8.39 -14.31
C GLY A 148 2.54 -8.37 -13.13
N THR A 149 1.30 -7.96 -13.40
CA THR A 149 0.18 -7.98 -12.44
C THR A 149 -0.95 -8.82 -13.03
N GLY A 150 -1.54 -9.70 -12.22
CA GLY A 150 -2.69 -10.52 -12.60
C GLY A 150 -4.03 -9.95 -12.12
N SER A 151 -5.08 -10.76 -12.22
CA SER A 151 -6.44 -10.38 -11.83
C SER A 151 -6.53 -10.05 -10.33
N LYS A 152 -7.39 -9.08 -9.97
CA LYS A 152 -7.72 -8.78 -8.58
C LYS A 152 -8.48 -9.96 -8.01
N GLY A 153 -7.92 -10.63 -7.00
CA GLY A 153 -8.57 -11.74 -6.33
C GLY A 153 -9.54 -11.23 -5.28
N ARG A 154 -10.69 -11.89 -5.14
CA ARG A 154 -11.54 -11.69 -3.95
C ARG A 154 -10.80 -12.21 -2.71
N MET A 155 -11.16 -11.69 -1.54
CA MET A 155 -10.50 -12.02 -0.29
C MET A 155 -11.34 -13.03 0.48
N VAL A 156 -10.70 -14.03 1.09
CA VAL A 156 -11.36 -15.03 1.95
C VAL A 156 -11.19 -14.66 3.43
N GLU A 157 -11.91 -15.31 4.34
CA GLU A 157 -11.78 -15.07 5.80
C GLU A 157 -10.32 -15.18 6.27
N ARG A 158 -9.54 -16.13 5.73
CA ARG A 158 -8.10 -16.27 6.05
C ARG A 158 -7.29 -15.01 5.71
N ASP A 159 -7.61 -14.33 4.60
CA ASP A 159 -6.93 -13.08 4.23
C ASP A 159 -7.26 -11.98 5.25
N LYS A 160 -8.51 -11.92 5.71
CA LYS A 160 -8.96 -10.98 6.74
C LYS A 160 -8.34 -11.27 8.10
N GLU A 161 -8.29 -12.53 8.53
CA GLU A 161 -7.59 -12.95 9.74
C GLU A 161 -6.09 -12.59 9.68
N PHE A 162 -5.44 -12.82 8.53
CA PHE A 162 -4.05 -12.44 8.31
C PHE A 162 -3.84 -10.92 8.50
N VAL A 163 -4.66 -10.09 7.84
CA VAL A 163 -4.58 -8.63 7.97
C VAL A 163 -4.84 -8.19 9.42
N SER A 164 -5.84 -8.76 10.07
CA SER A 164 -6.19 -8.42 11.45
C SER A 164 -5.05 -8.76 12.42
N ASN A 165 -4.43 -9.93 12.26
CA ASN A 165 -3.31 -10.38 13.08
C ASN A 165 -2.05 -9.53 12.88
N GLU A 166 -1.71 -9.18 11.63
CA GLU A 166 -0.54 -8.33 11.33
C GLU A 166 -0.68 -6.91 11.90
N LEU A 167 -1.90 -6.37 11.89
CA LEU A 167 -2.16 -5.04 12.43
C LEU A 167 -2.35 -5.06 13.95
N GLY A 168 -2.88 -6.16 14.50
CA GLY A 168 -3.39 -6.24 15.86
C GLY A 168 -4.64 -5.38 16.05
N GLU A 169 -5.46 -5.29 15.01
CA GLU A 169 -6.64 -4.42 14.93
C GLU A 169 -7.84 -5.23 14.45
N ASN A 170 -9.03 -4.89 14.95
CA ASN A 170 -10.27 -5.42 14.36
C ASN A 170 -10.52 -4.71 13.03
N ILE A 171 -10.89 -5.49 12.01
CA ILE A 171 -11.12 -5.00 10.65
C ILE A 171 -12.42 -5.61 10.11
N ASP A 172 -12.98 -5.00 9.06
CA ASP A 172 -14.24 -5.43 8.50
C ASP A 172 -14.11 -5.61 6.99
N GLY A 173 -14.63 -6.73 6.50
CA GLY A 173 -14.69 -7.01 5.08
C GLY A 173 -16.01 -6.54 4.50
N VAL A 174 -15.98 -6.04 3.27
CA VAL A 174 -17.18 -5.76 2.50
C VAL A 174 -17.50 -7.02 1.70
N TYR A 175 -18.62 -7.66 2.05
CA TYR A 175 -19.03 -8.92 1.43
C TYR A 175 -19.44 -8.71 -0.03
N CYS A 176 -19.00 -9.61 -0.90
CA CYS A 176 -19.46 -9.66 -2.28
C CYS A 176 -20.96 -9.95 -2.31
N GLY A 177 -21.73 -9.16 -3.07
CA GLY A 177 -23.13 -9.49 -3.29
C GLY A 177 -23.90 -8.37 -3.97
N MET A 178 -24.49 -8.74 -5.11
CA MET A 178 -25.58 -8.06 -5.83
C MET A 178 -25.31 -6.63 -6.35
N SER A 179 -24.58 -6.58 -7.47
CA SER A 179 -24.57 -5.43 -8.38
C SER A 179 -25.96 -5.05 -8.93
N ASP A 180 -27.02 -5.82 -8.68
CA ASP A 180 -28.32 -5.67 -9.35
C ASP A 180 -29.51 -5.42 -8.39
N ILE A 181 -29.31 -5.29 -7.07
CA ILE A 181 -30.45 -5.10 -6.11
C ILE A 181 -31.30 -3.88 -6.45
N PHE A 182 -30.70 -2.74 -6.84
CA PHE A 182 -31.41 -1.46 -6.82
C PHE A 182 -31.76 -0.90 -8.20
N LYS A 183 -31.45 -1.62 -9.28
CA LYS A 183 -31.83 -1.19 -10.64
C LYS A 183 -33.35 -1.00 -10.78
N ASN A 184 -34.13 -1.75 -10.01
CA ASN A 184 -35.59 -1.78 -10.12
C ASN A 184 -36.31 -0.78 -9.19
N SER A 185 -35.64 -0.26 -8.15
CA SER A 185 -36.28 0.58 -7.13
C SER A 185 -36.00 2.08 -7.29
N ILE A 186 -35.06 2.46 -8.14
CA ILE A 186 -34.69 3.87 -8.37
C ILE A 186 -35.45 4.41 -9.58
N LEU A 187 -36.13 5.54 -9.40
CA LEU A 187 -36.84 6.22 -10.48
C LEU A 187 -35.87 6.92 -11.45
N LEU A 188 -35.45 6.21 -12.48
CA LEU A 188 -34.63 6.78 -13.55
C LEU A 188 -35.46 7.82 -14.33
N LYS A 189 -35.13 9.11 -14.16
CA LYS A 189 -35.62 10.14 -15.08
C LYS A 189 -34.95 9.92 -16.44
N SER A 190 -35.71 9.58 -17.46
CA SER A 190 -35.20 9.59 -18.84
C SER A 190 -34.77 11.03 -19.17
N THR A 191 -33.46 11.32 -19.29
CA THR A 191 -32.84 12.35 -20.16
C THR A 191 -31.38 12.69 -19.77
N ASP A 192 -30.44 12.41 -20.69
CA ASP A 192 -29.29 13.21 -21.20
C ASP A 192 -28.44 14.15 -20.32
N SER A 193 -28.61 14.20 -18.99
CA SER A 193 -27.93 15.21 -18.14
C SER A 193 -27.51 14.72 -16.75
N ILE A 194 -27.34 13.41 -16.57
CA ILE A 194 -26.67 12.88 -15.37
C ILE A 194 -25.16 12.86 -15.67
N PRO A 195 -24.31 13.56 -14.89
CA PRO A 195 -22.86 13.38 -15.02
C PRO A 195 -22.55 11.90 -14.88
N SER A 196 -21.78 11.34 -15.82
CA SER A 196 -21.44 9.90 -15.85
C SER A 196 -20.84 9.38 -14.54
N ALA A 197 -20.36 10.27 -13.68
CA ALA A 197 -19.78 9.99 -12.36
C ALA A 197 -20.79 9.71 -11.23
N TYR A 198 -22.10 9.89 -11.44
CA TYR A 198 -23.15 9.48 -10.48
C TYR A 198 -23.80 8.13 -10.86
N VAL A 199 -23.25 7.44 -11.88
CA VAL A 199 -23.92 6.34 -12.59
C VAL A 199 -23.56 4.95 -12.03
N SER A 200 -22.70 4.85 -11.01
CA SER A 200 -22.55 3.59 -10.27
C SER A 200 -23.71 3.43 -9.27
N TYR A 201 -24.87 3.00 -9.78
CA TYR A 201 -26.13 2.85 -9.03
C TYR A 201 -26.13 1.67 -8.06
N SER A 202 -25.12 0.82 -8.15
CA SER A 202 -25.09 -0.46 -7.45
C SER A 202 -24.16 -0.36 -6.26
N PRO A 203 -24.63 -0.68 -5.06
CA PRO A 203 -23.75 -0.83 -3.90
C PRO A 203 -22.69 -1.89 -4.18
N ASN A 204 -21.49 -1.67 -3.67
CA ASN A 204 -20.37 -2.58 -3.90
C ASN A 204 -20.52 -3.91 -3.16
N GLY A 205 -21.41 -3.96 -2.18
CA GLY A 205 -21.63 -5.11 -1.34
C GLY A 205 -22.31 -4.77 -0.02
N PHE A 206 -22.21 -5.70 0.91
CA PHE A 206 -22.84 -5.61 2.22
C PHE A 206 -21.81 -5.52 3.34
N VAL A 207 -22.20 -4.83 4.41
CA VAL A 207 -21.44 -4.77 5.65
C VAL A 207 -22.35 -5.13 6.80
N GLU A 208 -21.95 -6.09 7.62
CA GLU A 208 -22.70 -6.44 8.82
C GLU A 208 -22.40 -5.44 9.95
N VAL A 209 -23.39 -4.62 10.30
CA VAL A 209 -23.23 -3.46 11.19
C VAL A 209 -23.60 -3.78 12.64
N ASP A 210 -22.84 -3.20 13.56
CA ASP A 210 -23.13 -3.06 14.98
C ASP A 210 -22.59 -1.72 15.49
N ASN A 211 -22.86 -1.40 16.76
CA ASN A 211 -22.33 -0.17 17.38
C ASN A 211 -20.79 -0.16 17.44
N ASP A 212 -20.15 -1.32 17.52
CA ASP A 212 -18.69 -1.42 17.55
C ASP A 212 -18.07 -1.01 16.21
N LEU A 213 -18.70 -1.36 15.08
CA LEU A 213 -18.31 -0.95 13.73
C LEU A 213 -18.46 0.57 13.57
N LEU A 214 -19.62 1.13 13.98
CA LEU A 214 -19.85 2.56 13.91
C LEU A 214 -18.80 3.34 14.70
N ASN A 215 -18.50 2.91 15.93
CA ASN A 215 -17.47 3.53 16.77
C ASN A 215 -16.06 3.40 16.17
N ARG A 216 -15.74 2.26 15.56
CA ARG A 216 -14.41 1.97 14.99
C ARG A 216 -14.08 2.87 13.80
N TYR A 217 -15.03 3.09 12.91
CA TYR A 217 -14.85 3.96 11.74
C TYR A 217 -15.37 5.38 11.94
N LYS A 218 -15.93 5.69 13.13
CA LYS A 218 -16.57 6.96 13.46
C LYS A 218 -17.67 7.32 12.45
N PHE A 219 -18.54 6.35 12.18
CA PHE A 219 -19.74 6.56 11.39
C PHE A 219 -20.90 6.90 12.32
N ASP A 220 -21.78 7.77 11.84
CA ASP A 220 -22.91 8.26 12.61
C ASP A 220 -24.21 7.64 12.09
N LEU A 221 -24.96 6.97 12.97
CA LEU A 221 -26.36 6.66 12.67
C LEU A 221 -27.17 7.96 12.83
N THR A 222 -27.41 8.63 11.72
CA THR A 222 -28.06 9.96 11.67
C THR A 222 -29.57 9.88 11.86
N ASP A 223 -30.21 8.85 11.31
CA ASP A 223 -31.65 8.67 11.36
C ASP A 223 -32.01 7.18 11.52
N GLY A 224 -33.09 6.89 12.25
CA GLY A 224 -33.63 5.54 12.40
C GLY A 224 -32.85 4.65 13.38
N ARG A 225 -32.72 3.36 13.06
CA ARG A 225 -32.03 2.33 13.86
C ARG A 225 -31.22 1.37 13.01
N LEU A 226 -30.25 0.71 13.64
CA LEU A 226 -29.55 -0.41 13.03
C LEU A 226 -30.51 -1.57 12.69
N PRO A 227 -30.27 -2.29 11.57
CA PRO A 227 -31.03 -3.47 11.20
C PRO A 227 -30.86 -4.59 12.22
N SER A 228 -31.94 -5.30 12.53
CA SER A 228 -31.95 -6.41 13.51
C SER A 228 -32.32 -7.76 12.87
N ASN A 229 -32.97 -7.73 11.71
CA ASN A 229 -33.45 -8.91 10.98
C ASN A 229 -32.87 -8.97 9.57
N ASP A 230 -32.87 -10.16 8.96
CA ASP A 230 -32.31 -10.39 7.62
C ASP A 230 -33.10 -9.71 6.48
N ASN A 231 -34.29 -9.17 6.76
CA ASN A 231 -35.07 -8.36 5.81
C ASN A 231 -34.94 -6.85 6.06
N GLU A 232 -34.09 -6.43 6.99
CA GLU A 232 -33.87 -5.03 7.35
C GLU A 232 -32.49 -4.57 6.88
N ILE A 233 -32.42 -3.34 6.36
CA ILE A 233 -31.17 -2.73 5.92
C ILE A 233 -31.06 -1.28 6.41
N ALA A 234 -29.83 -0.83 6.63
CA ALA A 234 -29.52 0.58 6.74
C ALA A 234 -28.73 1.04 5.51
N LEU A 235 -29.01 2.25 5.05
CA LEU A 235 -28.40 2.85 3.87
C LEU A 235 -27.39 3.91 4.25
N THR A 236 -26.46 4.22 3.36
CA THR A 236 -25.53 5.34 3.56
C THR A 236 -26.19 6.68 3.28
N SER A 237 -25.62 7.77 3.81
CA SER A 237 -26.00 9.14 3.46
C SER A 237 -25.87 9.41 1.95
N TYR A 238 -24.95 8.72 1.26
CA TYR A 238 -24.82 8.76 -0.20
C TYR A 238 -25.99 8.09 -0.91
N GLU A 239 -26.38 6.89 -0.50
CA GLU A 239 -27.55 6.20 -1.08
C GLU A 239 -28.83 7.02 -0.88
N LEU A 240 -29.00 7.64 0.29
CA LEU A 240 -30.09 8.59 0.52
C LEU A 240 -30.06 9.76 -0.48
N SER A 241 -28.87 10.28 -0.82
CA SER A 241 -28.74 11.36 -1.81
C SER A 241 -29.18 10.92 -3.21
N LEU A 242 -28.92 9.67 -3.59
CA LEU A 242 -29.42 9.09 -4.84
C LEU A 242 -30.95 9.01 -4.82
N TYR A 243 -31.54 8.50 -3.73
CA TYR A 243 -33.00 8.45 -3.58
C TYR A 243 -33.66 9.83 -3.57
N LYS A 244 -33.02 10.85 -3.00
CA LYS A 244 -33.51 12.23 -3.07
C LYS A 244 -33.51 12.78 -4.49
N TYR A 245 -32.50 12.41 -5.28
CA TYR A 245 -32.35 12.89 -6.64
C TYR A 245 -33.31 12.18 -7.62
N PHE A 246 -33.37 10.85 -7.54
CA PHE A 246 -34.13 10.02 -8.46
C PHE A 246 -35.56 9.77 -7.98
N GLY A 247 -35.75 9.52 -6.69
CA GLY A 247 -37.00 9.03 -6.11
C GLY A 247 -37.03 7.50 -6.01
N LEU A 248 -38.03 6.97 -5.31
CA LEU A 248 -38.23 5.54 -5.04
C LEU A 248 -39.43 5.00 -5.82
N SER A 249 -39.29 3.83 -6.43
CA SER A 249 -40.41 3.02 -6.96
C SER A 249 -40.61 1.77 -6.11
N ASP A 250 -41.86 1.41 -5.80
CA ASP A 250 -42.19 0.14 -5.15
C ASP A 250 -42.57 -0.97 -6.15
N SER A 251 -42.93 -2.16 -5.64
CA SER A 251 -43.28 -3.35 -6.45
C SER A 251 -44.53 -3.17 -7.29
N ASN A 252 -45.36 -2.18 -6.97
CA ASN A 252 -46.58 -1.86 -7.70
C ASN A 252 -46.36 -0.66 -8.65
N ASP A 253 -45.09 -0.28 -8.90
CA ASP A 253 -44.69 0.89 -9.69
C ASP A 253 -45.22 2.23 -9.12
N ASN A 254 -45.54 2.27 -7.82
CA ASN A 254 -45.89 3.53 -7.16
C ASN A 254 -44.62 4.36 -6.95
N ARG A 255 -44.71 5.63 -7.31
CA ARG A 255 -43.58 6.55 -7.31
C ARG A 255 -43.61 7.47 -6.10
N TYR A 256 -42.56 7.44 -5.30
CA TYR A 256 -42.39 8.28 -4.12
C TYR A 256 -41.24 9.27 -4.34
N THR A 257 -41.50 10.55 -4.12
CA THR A 257 -40.44 11.56 -4.04
C THR A 257 -39.85 11.51 -2.63
N ILE A 258 -38.53 11.48 -2.54
CA ILE A 258 -37.81 11.44 -1.27
C ILE A 258 -37.19 12.82 -1.03
N THR A 259 -37.48 13.44 0.11
CA THR A 259 -36.92 14.75 0.47
C THR A 259 -36.04 14.67 1.71
N SER A 260 -36.34 13.73 2.60
CA SER A 260 -35.66 13.50 3.87
C SER A 260 -35.49 11.99 4.16
N ALA A 261 -34.68 11.66 5.16
CA ALA A 261 -34.50 10.28 5.61
C ALA A 261 -35.83 9.64 6.07
N ASN A 262 -36.70 10.42 6.71
CA ASN A 262 -38.00 9.97 7.20
C ASN A 262 -38.95 9.50 6.09
N ASP A 263 -38.78 9.99 4.86
CA ASP A 263 -39.59 9.55 3.72
C ASP A 263 -39.18 8.15 3.23
N LEU A 264 -37.95 7.73 3.55
CA LEU A 264 -37.34 6.48 3.12
C LEU A 264 -37.37 5.41 4.22
N ILE A 265 -37.24 5.79 5.49
CA ILE A 265 -37.31 4.86 6.62
C ILE A 265 -38.69 4.19 6.68
N GLY A 266 -38.69 2.86 6.82
CA GLY A 266 -39.88 2.01 6.79
C GLY A 266 -40.38 1.67 5.38
N LYS A 267 -39.78 2.23 4.32
CA LYS A 267 -40.10 1.85 2.94
C LYS A 267 -39.39 0.56 2.55
N SER A 268 -40.02 -0.15 1.64
CA SER A 268 -39.49 -1.37 1.06
C SER A 268 -38.69 -1.08 -0.21
N ILE A 269 -37.53 -1.71 -0.30
CA ILE A 269 -36.69 -1.71 -1.49
C ILE A 269 -36.58 -3.13 -2.02
N ILE A 270 -36.77 -3.31 -3.33
CA ILE A 270 -36.92 -4.61 -3.95
C ILE A 270 -35.66 -4.95 -4.74
N SER A 271 -35.06 -6.07 -4.35
CA SER A 271 -34.09 -6.83 -5.14
C SER A 271 -34.81 -7.90 -5.97
N GLU A 272 -34.16 -8.40 -7.03
CA GLU A 272 -34.67 -9.51 -7.85
C GLU A 272 -35.19 -10.71 -7.03
N ASP A 273 -34.54 -11.05 -5.90
CA ASP A 273 -34.89 -12.23 -5.09
C ASP A 273 -35.45 -11.92 -3.69
N GLN A 274 -35.43 -10.67 -3.24
CA GLN A 274 -35.78 -10.31 -1.85
C GLN A 274 -36.24 -8.86 -1.70
N THR A 275 -37.18 -8.61 -0.79
CA THR A 275 -37.58 -7.26 -0.38
C THR A 275 -36.95 -6.90 0.96
N PHE A 276 -36.34 -5.72 1.04
CA PHE A 276 -35.71 -5.18 2.23
C PHE A 276 -36.47 -3.97 2.76
N ILE A 277 -36.50 -3.78 4.08
CA ILE A 277 -37.07 -2.62 4.75
C ILE A 277 -35.93 -1.71 5.19
N VAL A 278 -35.98 -0.43 4.81
CA VAL A 278 -34.99 0.56 5.27
C VAL A 278 -35.26 0.91 6.73
N THR A 279 -34.30 0.70 7.62
CA THR A 279 -34.45 0.98 9.05
C THR A 279 -33.66 2.19 9.54
N GLY A 280 -32.62 2.62 8.82
CA GLY A 280 -31.80 3.74 9.23
C GLY A 280 -30.85 4.25 8.16
N ILE A 281 -30.27 5.43 8.42
CA ILE A 281 -29.30 6.11 7.56
C ILE A 281 -27.99 6.32 8.32
N ILE A 282 -26.90 5.81 7.76
CA ILE A 282 -25.55 5.91 8.32
C ILE A 282 -24.74 6.92 7.52
N ASP A 283 -24.26 7.98 8.17
CA ASP A 283 -23.32 8.91 7.58
C ASP A 283 -21.89 8.38 7.74
N THR A 284 -21.25 8.12 6.60
CA THR A 284 -19.85 7.68 6.51
C THR A 284 -18.89 8.84 6.30
N HIS A 285 -19.39 10.08 6.34
CA HIS A 285 -18.63 11.32 6.26
C HIS A 285 -17.84 11.48 4.96
N ILE A 286 -18.49 11.28 3.81
CA ILE A 286 -17.90 11.58 2.50
C ILE A 286 -17.30 12.98 2.50
N ASN A 287 -16.08 13.10 1.97
CA ASN A 287 -15.35 14.34 1.92
C ASN A 287 -16.16 15.44 1.21
N LYS A 288 -16.29 16.60 1.87
CA LYS A 288 -17.08 17.76 1.39
C LYS A 288 -16.62 18.33 0.05
N ARG A 289 -15.44 17.95 -0.42
CA ARG A 289 -14.95 18.24 -1.78
C ARG A 289 -15.88 17.67 -2.86
N TYR A 290 -16.54 16.55 -2.61
CA TYR A 290 -17.35 15.81 -3.60
C TYR A 290 -18.81 16.28 -3.63
N THR A 291 -19.02 17.52 -4.08
CA THR A 291 -20.35 18.07 -4.34
C THR A 291 -20.81 17.75 -5.77
N ILE A 292 -22.13 17.72 -6.01
CA ILE A 292 -22.70 17.53 -7.36
C ILE A 292 -22.08 18.52 -8.36
N ASP A 293 -22.01 19.80 -8.00
CA ASP A 293 -21.44 20.84 -8.87
C ASP A 293 -19.96 20.59 -9.17
N SER A 294 -19.17 20.17 -8.18
CA SER A 294 -17.74 19.88 -8.37
C SER A 294 -17.49 18.66 -9.26
N ILE A 295 -18.34 17.64 -9.14
CA ILE A 295 -18.27 16.40 -9.93
C ILE A 295 -18.70 16.70 -11.38
N ALA A 296 -19.77 17.48 -11.57
CA ALA A 296 -20.27 17.86 -12.89
C ALA A 296 -19.31 18.79 -13.65
N SER A 297 -18.57 19.64 -12.95
CA SER A 297 -17.68 20.65 -13.56
C SER A 297 -16.24 20.19 -13.78
N ASN A 298 -15.80 19.08 -13.16
CA ASN A 298 -14.41 18.65 -13.21
C ASN A 298 -14.27 17.13 -13.35
N GLU A 299 -13.86 16.67 -14.54
CA GLU A 299 -13.68 15.26 -14.89
C GLU A 299 -12.74 14.51 -13.93
N LYS A 300 -11.74 15.19 -13.36
CA LYS A 300 -10.83 14.55 -12.41
C LYS A 300 -11.47 14.34 -11.04
N ILE A 301 -12.23 15.32 -10.56
CA ILE A 301 -12.99 15.17 -9.31
C ILE A 301 -14.04 14.07 -9.48
N ALA A 302 -14.67 13.99 -10.66
CA ALA A 302 -15.53 12.87 -11.04
C ALA A 302 -14.82 11.52 -10.92
N LYS A 303 -13.62 11.35 -11.51
CA LYS A 303 -12.85 10.10 -11.40
C LYS A 303 -12.39 9.78 -9.96
N GLU A 304 -12.00 10.81 -9.20
CA GLU A 304 -11.71 10.67 -7.76
C GLU A 304 -12.97 10.17 -7.02
N PHE A 305 -14.13 10.76 -7.28
CA PHE A 305 -15.39 10.36 -6.68
C PHE A 305 -15.80 8.94 -7.07
N ASP A 306 -15.69 8.56 -8.35
CA ASP A 306 -15.95 7.20 -8.81
C ASP A 306 -15.08 6.20 -8.03
N ARG A 307 -13.80 6.52 -7.83
CA ARG A 307 -12.90 5.67 -7.05
C ARG A 307 -13.26 5.63 -5.57
N LEU A 308 -13.67 6.75 -4.97
CA LEU A 308 -14.18 6.80 -3.60
C LEU A 308 -15.40 5.90 -3.46
N ILE A 309 -16.34 5.97 -4.39
CA ILE A 309 -17.56 5.17 -4.39
C ILE A 309 -17.28 3.70 -4.67
N GLU A 310 -16.25 3.34 -5.45
CA GLU A 310 -15.77 1.96 -5.64
C GLU A 310 -14.97 1.40 -4.44
N SER A 311 -14.63 2.24 -3.47
CA SER A 311 -13.82 1.89 -2.31
C SER A 311 -14.48 2.33 -0.99
N GLY A 312 -13.90 1.93 0.15
CA GLY A 312 -14.46 2.27 1.46
C GLY A 312 -15.88 1.75 1.70
N MET A 313 -16.56 2.31 2.70
CA MET A 313 -17.93 1.93 3.06
C MET A 313 -18.95 3.02 2.69
N HIS A 314 -18.68 3.80 1.64
CA HIS A 314 -19.53 4.92 1.23
C HIS A 314 -20.72 4.51 0.37
N ASN A 315 -20.59 3.41 -0.39
CA ASN A 315 -21.61 2.84 -1.26
C ASN A 315 -21.77 1.34 -0.98
N VAL A 316 -22.28 1.03 0.21
CA VAL A 316 -22.52 -0.31 0.72
C VAL A 316 -23.83 -0.34 1.49
N ILE A 317 -24.44 -1.52 1.59
CA ILE A 317 -25.66 -1.72 2.36
C ILE A 317 -25.27 -2.28 3.73
N PHE A 318 -25.77 -1.68 4.79
CA PHE A 318 -25.57 -2.18 6.13
C PHE A 318 -26.68 -3.17 6.52
N THR A 319 -26.29 -4.35 7.01
CA THR A 319 -27.17 -5.47 7.36
C THR A 319 -26.94 -5.92 8.80
N ASN A 320 -27.83 -6.73 9.35
CA ASN A 320 -27.66 -7.29 10.69
C ASN A 320 -26.47 -8.28 10.76
N LYS A 321 -25.89 -8.47 11.94
CA LYS A 321 -24.86 -9.49 12.16
C LYS A 321 -25.35 -10.89 11.78
N GLY A 322 -24.53 -11.65 11.06
CA GLY A 322 -24.83 -12.99 10.57
C GLY A 322 -25.63 -13.04 9.26
N PHE A 323 -26.02 -11.89 8.71
CA PHE A 323 -26.76 -11.78 7.45
C PHE A 323 -26.09 -12.56 6.31
N TYR A 324 -24.77 -12.41 6.14
CA TYR A 324 -24.05 -13.02 5.03
C TYR A 324 -24.10 -14.54 5.10
N LYS A 325 -23.86 -15.08 6.30
CA LYS A 325 -23.89 -16.53 6.55
C LYS A 325 -25.29 -17.11 6.27
N ASN A 326 -26.34 -16.43 6.74
CA ASN A 326 -27.72 -16.88 6.61
C ASN A 326 -28.24 -16.83 5.17
N ASN A 327 -27.83 -15.81 4.41
CA ASN A 327 -28.46 -15.51 3.12
C ASN A 327 -27.58 -15.81 1.90
N TYR A 328 -26.25 -15.73 2.02
CA TYR A 328 -25.38 -15.60 0.83
C TYR A 328 -24.13 -16.46 0.78
N SER A 329 -23.71 -17.10 1.88
CA SER A 329 -22.53 -17.97 1.90
C SER A 329 -22.46 -19.00 0.75
N LEU A 330 -23.61 -19.34 0.13
CA LEU A 330 -23.73 -20.36 -0.92
C LEU A 330 -24.72 -20.06 -2.07
N LYS A 331 -25.21 -18.81 -2.23
CA LYS A 331 -26.25 -18.48 -3.26
C LYS A 331 -25.73 -17.90 -4.58
N ASN A 332 -24.50 -17.39 -4.65
CA ASN A 332 -24.07 -16.60 -5.81
C ASN A 332 -23.23 -17.37 -6.83
N LYS A 333 -23.40 -16.99 -8.09
CA LYS A 333 -22.50 -17.28 -9.21
C LYS A 333 -21.10 -16.79 -8.86
N TYR A 334 -20.19 -17.70 -8.53
CA TYR A 334 -18.80 -17.34 -8.28
C TYR A 334 -17.98 -17.57 -9.56
N ARG A 335 -17.06 -16.65 -9.84
CA ARG A 335 -15.95 -16.86 -10.77
C ARG A 335 -14.75 -16.27 -10.09
N GLU A 336 -13.96 -17.12 -9.46
CA GLU A 336 -12.58 -16.77 -9.22
C GLU A 336 -11.81 -17.01 -10.51
N TYR A 337 -10.74 -16.26 -10.78
CA TYR A 337 -9.83 -16.53 -11.88
C TYR A 337 -8.49 -16.91 -11.24
N ILE A 338 -8.19 -18.19 -11.22
CA ILE A 338 -6.88 -18.66 -10.78
C ILE A 338 -6.07 -18.92 -12.05
N ASP A 339 -5.15 -18.02 -12.36
CA ASP A 339 -4.13 -18.25 -13.38
C ASP A 339 -3.24 -19.42 -12.93
N PHE A 340 -3.31 -20.54 -13.65
CA PHE A 340 -2.41 -21.67 -13.46
C PHE A 340 -1.98 -22.26 -14.79
N GLU A 341 -0.77 -22.81 -14.84
CA GLU A 341 -0.25 -23.44 -16.04
C GLU A 341 -0.32 -24.97 -15.93
N ASP A 342 -0.83 -25.64 -16.96
CA ASP A 342 -0.77 -27.10 -17.14
C ASP A 342 -0.08 -27.40 -18.47
N ASN A 343 1.01 -28.18 -18.46
CA ASN A 343 1.78 -28.55 -19.65
C ASN A 343 2.15 -27.36 -20.57
N GLY A 344 2.60 -26.22 -20.03
CA GLY A 344 3.03 -25.08 -20.84
C GLY A 344 1.91 -24.10 -21.23
N THR A 345 0.69 -24.30 -20.73
CA THR A 345 -0.50 -23.52 -21.11
C THR A 345 -1.15 -22.86 -19.91
N LEU A 346 -1.32 -21.54 -19.93
CA LEU A 346 -2.04 -20.75 -18.92
C LEU A 346 -3.55 -20.94 -19.04
N TYR A 347 -4.18 -21.30 -17.94
CA TYR A 347 -5.62 -21.46 -17.80
C TYR A 347 -6.18 -20.52 -16.72
N ASP A 348 -7.34 -19.95 -17.03
CA ASP A 348 -8.24 -19.29 -16.09
C ASP A 348 -9.25 -20.34 -15.57
N VAL A 349 -9.21 -20.68 -14.28
CA VAL A 349 -10.24 -21.56 -13.67
C VAL A 349 -11.38 -20.74 -13.12
N SER A 350 -12.61 -20.93 -13.62
CA SER A 350 -13.82 -20.39 -13.00
C SER A 350 -14.54 -21.46 -12.18
N LEU A 351 -15.06 -21.10 -10.99
CA LEU A 351 -15.78 -22.00 -10.07
C LEU A 351 -17.16 -21.41 -9.77
N GLU A 352 -18.19 -21.86 -10.47
CA GLU A 352 -19.57 -21.39 -10.32
C GLU A 352 -20.37 -22.28 -9.38
N LEU A 353 -20.92 -21.71 -8.30
CA LEU A 353 -21.92 -22.35 -7.45
C LEU A 353 -23.29 -21.77 -7.78
N THR A 354 -24.24 -22.58 -8.21
CA THR A 354 -25.59 -22.12 -8.57
C THR A 354 -26.63 -22.91 -7.79
N LYS A 355 -27.55 -22.23 -7.09
CA LYS A 355 -28.68 -22.87 -6.42
C LYS A 355 -29.94 -22.70 -7.26
N CYS A 356 -30.53 -23.79 -7.75
CA CYS A 356 -31.78 -23.78 -8.51
C CYS A 356 -32.71 -24.91 -8.03
N ASN A 357 -33.95 -24.57 -7.66
CA ASN A 357 -34.99 -25.52 -7.23
C ASN A 357 -34.54 -26.48 -6.11
N GLY A 358 -33.88 -25.97 -5.05
CA GLY A 358 -33.39 -26.77 -3.92
C GLY A 358 -32.09 -27.54 -4.20
N LYS A 359 -31.59 -27.54 -5.44
CA LYS A 359 -30.35 -28.20 -5.85
C LYS A 359 -29.23 -27.18 -5.96
N VAL A 360 -28.02 -27.55 -5.52
CA VAL A 360 -26.81 -26.73 -5.69
C VAL A 360 -25.92 -27.40 -6.73
N PHE A 361 -25.41 -26.61 -7.67
CA PHE A 361 -24.53 -27.01 -8.76
C PHE A 361 -23.16 -26.39 -8.53
N LEU A 362 -22.09 -27.17 -8.57
CA LEU A 362 -20.73 -26.65 -8.72
C LEU A 362 -20.31 -26.85 -10.18
N GLN A 363 -19.85 -25.81 -10.85
CA GLN A 363 -19.32 -25.87 -12.20
C GLN A 363 -17.89 -25.35 -12.18
N LYS A 364 -16.96 -26.11 -12.77
CA LYS A 364 -15.56 -25.72 -12.92
C LYS A 364 -15.29 -25.51 -14.41
N GLN A 365 -14.86 -24.32 -14.80
CA GLN A 365 -14.48 -24.01 -16.19
C GLN A 365 -12.97 -23.81 -16.26
N TYR A 366 -12.33 -24.28 -17.34
CA TYR A 366 -10.94 -24.00 -17.66
C TYR A 366 -10.88 -23.21 -18.96
N ILE A 367 -10.38 -21.99 -18.91
CA ILE A 367 -10.26 -21.10 -20.08
C ILE A 367 -8.79 -21.02 -20.46
N ASN A 368 -8.42 -21.59 -21.62
CA ASN A 368 -7.05 -21.54 -22.12
C ASN A 368 -6.74 -20.16 -22.72
N LYS A 369 -5.80 -19.42 -22.11
CA LYS A 369 -5.42 -18.05 -22.54
C LYS A 369 -4.76 -17.99 -23.93
N ALA A 370 -4.14 -19.07 -24.39
CA ALA A 370 -3.38 -19.07 -25.65
C ALA A 370 -4.25 -19.24 -26.89
N TYR A 371 -5.44 -19.83 -26.77
CA TYR A 371 -6.25 -20.24 -27.92
C TYR A 371 -7.71 -19.76 -27.92
N ASN A 372 -8.19 -19.09 -26.86
CA ASN A 372 -9.61 -18.71 -26.75
C ASN A 372 -10.58 -19.90 -26.99
N TYR A 373 -10.12 -21.12 -26.72
CA TYR A 373 -10.93 -22.34 -26.81
C TYR A 373 -11.37 -22.75 -25.41
N ASP A 374 -12.67 -22.76 -25.17
CA ASP A 374 -13.28 -23.32 -23.97
C ASP A 374 -13.11 -24.85 -23.99
N HIS A 375 -12.32 -25.41 -23.07
CA HIS A 375 -12.38 -26.83 -22.76
C HIS A 375 -13.27 -27.00 -21.52
N TYR A 376 -14.54 -27.32 -21.75
CA TYR A 376 -15.52 -27.55 -20.69
C TYR A 376 -15.24 -28.88 -19.99
N THR A 377 -14.74 -28.84 -18.74
CA THR A 377 -14.81 -30.00 -17.83
C THR A 377 -15.76 -29.67 -16.69
N ASN A 378 -17.06 -29.68 -16.98
CA ASN A 378 -18.09 -29.49 -15.97
C ASN A 378 -18.07 -30.67 -14.99
N LYS A 379 -17.65 -30.46 -13.74
CA LYS A 379 -17.89 -31.41 -12.63
C LYS A 379 -19.10 -30.95 -11.81
N LEU A 380 -20.32 -31.31 -12.24
CA LEU A 380 -21.54 -31.01 -11.50
C LEU A 380 -21.76 -31.99 -10.34
N TYR A 381 -21.80 -31.47 -9.10
CA TYR A 381 -22.35 -32.16 -7.93
C TYR A 381 -23.79 -31.71 -7.73
N LYS A 382 -24.72 -32.66 -7.53
CA LYS A 382 -26.13 -32.40 -7.21
C LYS A 382 -26.33 -32.59 -5.70
N PHE A 383 -27.23 -31.82 -5.09
CA PHE A 383 -27.50 -31.91 -3.67
C PHE A 383 -28.96 -32.30 -3.43
N ASP A 384 -29.19 -33.21 -2.47
CA ASP A 384 -30.51 -33.64 -2.00
C ASP A 384 -30.55 -33.49 -0.47
N ASP A 385 -31.30 -32.49 0.01
CA ASP A 385 -31.45 -32.15 1.43
C ASP A 385 -32.44 -33.03 2.19
N SER A 386 -33.15 -33.92 1.48
CA SER A 386 -34.11 -34.85 2.08
C SER A 386 -33.46 -36.10 2.70
N LYS A 387 -32.15 -36.29 2.49
CA LYS A 387 -31.41 -37.48 2.94
C LYS A 387 -30.35 -37.13 3.98
N ASP A 388 -30.60 -37.53 5.23
CA ASP A 388 -29.71 -37.35 6.40
C ASP A 388 -28.51 -38.33 6.45
N SER A 389 -28.22 -39.06 5.37
CA SER A 389 -27.18 -40.09 5.31
C SER A 389 -25.77 -39.52 5.06
N GLU A 390 -24.74 -40.04 5.72
CA GLU A 390 -23.33 -39.66 5.50
C GLU A 390 -22.77 -40.27 4.20
N GLY A 391 -22.86 -39.58 3.06
CA GLY A 391 -22.26 -40.09 1.81
C GLY A 391 -22.69 -39.42 0.49
N VAL A 392 -22.45 -40.10 -0.63
CA VAL A 392 -22.90 -39.72 -1.97
C VAL A 392 -23.65 -40.84 -2.68
N TYR A 393 -24.61 -40.47 -3.53
CA TYR A 393 -25.17 -41.36 -4.55
C TYR A 393 -24.47 -41.10 -5.87
N LEU A 394 -24.04 -42.15 -6.55
CA LEU A 394 -23.45 -42.05 -7.88
C LEU A 394 -24.50 -42.41 -8.93
N SER A 395 -24.48 -41.73 -10.07
CA SER A 395 -25.18 -42.29 -11.23
C SER A 395 -24.54 -43.63 -11.59
N TYR A 396 -25.31 -44.47 -12.25
CA TYR A 396 -24.85 -45.75 -12.77
C TYR A 396 -23.53 -45.53 -13.53
N GLU A 397 -23.53 -44.68 -14.54
CA GLU A 397 -22.38 -44.38 -15.39
C GLU A 397 -21.13 -43.99 -14.59
N LYS A 398 -21.29 -43.18 -13.54
CA LYS A 398 -20.15 -42.69 -12.74
C LYS A 398 -19.62 -43.68 -11.74
N PHE A 399 -20.52 -44.48 -11.15
CA PHE A 399 -20.13 -45.60 -10.31
C PHE A 399 -19.22 -46.57 -11.10
N TYR A 400 -19.55 -46.84 -12.37
CA TYR A 400 -18.74 -47.71 -13.24
C TYR A 400 -17.46 -47.06 -13.74
N GLU A 401 -17.49 -45.78 -14.14
CA GLU A 401 -16.27 -45.04 -14.50
C GLU A 401 -15.24 -45.09 -13.36
N PHE A 402 -15.70 -44.86 -12.12
CA PHE A 402 -14.88 -44.93 -10.91
C PHE A 402 -14.34 -46.34 -10.64
N ARG A 403 -15.19 -47.37 -10.75
CA ARG A 403 -14.81 -48.75 -10.44
C ARG A 403 -13.88 -49.42 -11.44
N PHE A 404 -14.05 -49.11 -12.73
CA PHE A 404 -13.40 -49.84 -13.82
C PHE A 404 -12.40 -48.98 -14.61
N ASN A 405 -12.05 -47.79 -14.14
CA ASN A 405 -11.13 -46.86 -14.84
C ASN A 405 -11.49 -46.68 -16.32
N GLY A 406 -12.78 -46.56 -16.64
CA GLY A 406 -13.27 -46.43 -18.01
C GLY A 406 -13.24 -47.72 -18.86
N GLN A 407 -12.82 -48.87 -18.33
CA GLN A 407 -12.83 -50.16 -19.03
C GLN A 407 -14.19 -50.90 -18.97
N PHE A 408 -15.25 -50.18 -18.58
CA PHE A 408 -16.57 -50.76 -18.34
C PHE A 408 -17.16 -51.46 -19.57
N GLU A 409 -17.03 -50.87 -20.76
CA GLU A 409 -17.54 -51.48 -21.98
C GLU A 409 -16.86 -52.82 -22.29
N SER A 410 -15.56 -52.93 -22.02
CA SER A 410 -14.83 -54.19 -22.14
C SER A 410 -15.30 -55.23 -21.11
N TYR A 411 -15.59 -54.81 -19.88
CA TYR A 411 -16.05 -55.70 -18.82
C TYR A 411 -17.47 -56.25 -19.08
N ILE A 412 -18.42 -55.37 -19.45
CA ILE A 412 -19.78 -55.77 -19.85
C ILE A 412 -19.73 -56.67 -21.07
N SER A 413 -18.95 -56.29 -22.09
CA SER A 413 -18.77 -57.07 -23.32
C SER A 413 -18.31 -58.49 -23.02
N ASN A 414 -17.36 -58.66 -22.10
CA ASN A 414 -16.87 -59.99 -21.70
C ASN A 414 -17.89 -60.76 -20.84
N PHE A 415 -18.54 -60.10 -19.87
CA PHE A 415 -19.57 -60.71 -19.02
C PHE A 415 -20.76 -61.21 -19.86
N VAL A 416 -21.24 -60.38 -20.78
CA VAL A 416 -22.34 -60.69 -21.69
C VAL A 416 -21.95 -61.79 -22.66
N ALA A 417 -20.73 -61.74 -23.23
CA ALA A 417 -20.24 -62.81 -24.10
C ALA A 417 -20.21 -64.15 -23.35
N GLN A 418 -19.84 -64.15 -22.07
CA GLN A 418 -19.78 -65.35 -21.25
C GLN A 418 -21.16 -65.88 -20.85
N ASP A 419 -22.10 -65.01 -20.45
CA ASP A 419 -23.49 -65.39 -20.14
C ASP A 419 -24.24 -65.91 -21.39
N LEU A 420 -24.00 -65.29 -22.55
CA LEU A 420 -24.52 -65.74 -23.84
C LEU A 420 -23.89 -67.06 -24.31
N TYR A 421 -22.59 -67.26 -24.09
CA TYR A 421 -21.89 -68.52 -24.35
C TYR A 421 -22.45 -69.64 -23.47
N ASP A 422 -22.57 -69.40 -22.16
CA ASP A 422 -23.10 -70.38 -21.20
C ASP A 422 -24.56 -70.74 -21.50
N SER A 423 -25.38 -69.77 -21.92
CA SER A 423 -26.79 -69.98 -22.26
C SER A 423 -27.02 -70.69 -23.60
N ASN A 424 -26.04 -70.71 -24.50
CA ASN A 424 -26.18 -71.23 -25.87
C ASN A 424 -25.09 -72.25 -26.22
N LYS A 425 -24.47 -72.88 -25.22
CA LYS A 425 -23.32 -73.78 -25.37
C LYS A 425 -23.52 -74.94 -26.37
N GLU A 426 -24.77 -75.32 -26.65
CA GLU A 426 -25.12 -76.37 -27.63
C GLU A 426 -25.08 -75.90 -29.10
N LEU A 427 -25.07 -74.59 -29.36
CA LEU A 427 -25.03 -74.00 -30.71
C LEU A 427 -23.59 -73.72 -31.21
N PHE A 428 -22.57 -73.87 -30.36
CA PHE A 428 -21.18 -73.53 -30.69
C PHE A 428 -20.33 -74.78 -30.94
N ASP A 429 -19.66 -74.82 -32.09
CA ASP A 429 -18.64 -75.84 -32.37
C ASP A 429 -17.42 -75.60 -31.47
N ALA A 430 -16.89 -76.65 -30.85
CA ALA A 430 -15.95 -76.57 -29.71
C ALA A 430 -14.54 -76.03 -30.05
N SER A 431 -14.33 -75.40 -31.21
CA SER A 431 -13.03 -74.96 -31.71
C SER A 431 -12.84 -73.45 -31.89
N GLU A 432 -13.85 -72.61 -31.65
CA GLU A 432 -13.69 -71.14 -31.69
C GLU A 432 -13.87 -70.50 -30.31
N GLU A 433 -12.79 -69.89 -29.80
CA GLU A 433 -12.82 -69.08 -28.58
C GLU A 433 -13.35 -67.68 -28.92
N ILE A 434 -14.60 -67.38 -28.55
CA ILE A 434 -15.19 -66.05 -28.68
C ILE A 434 -14.82 -65.23 -27.45
N TYR A 435 -14.01 -64.18 -27.62
CA TYR A 435 -13.42 -63.44 -26.51
C TYR A 435 -14.17 -62.15 -26.11
N ASN A 436 -15.07 -61.62 -26.95
CA ASN A 436 -15.88 -60.45 -26.59
C ASN A 436 -17.22 -60.35 -27.37
N TYR A 437 -18.11 -59.47 -26.91
CA TYR A 437 -19.45 -59.27 -27.50
C TYR A 437 -19.44 -58.86 -28.97
N TYR A 438 -18.47 -58.03 -29.40
CA TYR A 438 -18.40 -57.59 -30.80
C TYR A 438 -18.04 -58.76 -31.74
N GLN A 439 -17.19 -59.68 -31.29
CA GLN A 439 -16.91 -60.91 -32.02
C GLN A 439 -18.13 -61.83 -32.07
N TYR A 440 -18.90 -61.93 -30.97
CA TYR A 440 -20.16 -62.68 -30.93
C TYR A 440 -21.24 -62.08 -31.86
N TYR A 441 -21.43 -60.76 -31.82
CA TYR A 441 -22.37 -60.04 -32.68
C TYR A 441 -22.02 -60.20 -34.16
N ASN A 442 -20.73 -60.11 -34.51
CA ASN A 442 -20.27 -60.33 -35.88
C ASN A 442 -20.41 -61.80 -36.29
N TYR A 443 -20.10 -62.76 -35.42
CA TYR A 443 -20.30 -64.20 -35.69
C TYR A 443 -21.77 -64.54 -35.98
N LEU A 444 -22.71 -64.02 -35.18
CA LEU A 444 -24.15 -64.21 -35.42
C LEU A 444 -24.62 -63.55 -36.72
N LYS A 445 -24.06 -62.39 -37.05
CA LYS A 445 -24.36 -61.64 -38.27
C LYS A 445 -23.79 -62.32 -39.52
N ASP A 446 -22.59 -62.89 -39.44
CA ASP A 446 -21.89 -63.51 -40.56
C ASP A 446 -22.41 -64.93 -40.87
N ASN A 447 -23.09 -65.58 -39.92
CA ASN A 447 -23.69 -66.92 -40.09
C ASN A 447 -25.22 -66.90 -40.35
N ASP A 448 -25.81 -65.75 -40.69
CA ASP A 448 -27.21 -65.60 -41.15
C ASP A 448 -28.28 -66.22 -40.23
N PHE A 449 -28.10 -66.11 -38.90
CA PHE A 449 -29.13 -66.47 -37.93
C PHE A 449 -30.22 -65.37 -37.86
N GLU A 450 -31.05 -65.24 -38.90
CA GLU A 450 -32.05 -64.17 -39.06
C GLU A 450 -33.13 -64.11 -37.96
N ASP A 451 -33.35 -65.18 -37.19
CA ASP A 451 -34.42 -65.27 -36.18
C ASP A 451 -33.94 -65.15 -34.72
N ASN A 452 -32.72 -64.64 -34.51
CA ASN A 452 -32.18 -64.51 -33.15
C ASN A 452 -32.78 -63.29 -32.43
N LYS A 453 -33.62 -63.56 -31.42
CA LYS A 453 -34.25 -62.60 -30.46
C LYS A 453 -33.26 -61.60 -29.81
N TYR A 454 -31.96 -61.83 -29.98
CA TYR A 454 -30.86 -61.12 -29.33
C TYR A 454 -30.21 -60.03 -30.20
N LEU A 455 -30.57 -59.89 -31.49
CA LEU A 455 -30.02 -58.85 -32.37
C LEU A 455 -30.49 -57.43 -32.00
N HIS A 456 -31.57 -57.31 -31.20
CA HIS A 456 -32.16 -56.04 -30.75
C HIS A 456 -31.72 -55.61 -29.35
N LEU A 457 -30.77 -56.31 -28.73
CA LEU A 457 -30.29 -55.94 -27.39
C LEU A 457 -29.41 -54.69 -27.49
N ASN A 458 -29.95 -53.54 -27.11
CA ASN A 458 -29.18 -52.29 -26.99
C ASN A 458 -28.38 -52.27 -25.67
N LYS A 459 -27.51 -51.26 -25.50
CA LYS A 459 -26.71 -51.01 -24.29
C LYS A 459 -27.55 -51.06 -23.00
N ASP A 460 -28.80 -50.59 -23.03
CA ASP A 460 -29.70 -50.52 -21.88
C ASP A 460 -30.22 -51.89 -21.44
N TYR A 461 -30.44 -52.82 -22.37
CA TYR A 461 -30.85 -54.19 -22.02
C TYR A 461 -29.73 -54.92 -21.27
N PHE A 462 -28.48 -54.77 -21.71
CA PHE A 462 -27.33 -55.40 -21.08
C PHE A 462 -27.06 -54.84 -19.69
N VAL A 463 -27.14 -53.51 -19.55
CA VAL A 463 -27.06 -52.82 -18.26
C VAL A 463 -28.15 -53.31 -17.30
N ASN A 464 -29.40 -53.41 -17.76
CA ASN A 464 -30.51 -53.88 -16.93
C ASN A 464 -30.40 -55.35 -16.53
N THR A 465 -29.86 -56.21 -17.41
CA THR A 465 -29.67 -57.64 -17.13
C THR A 465 -28.52 -57.85 -16.14
N PHE A 466 -27.42 -57.13 -16.29
CA PHE A 466 -26.29 -57.11 -15.36
C PHE A 466 -26.70 -56.60 -13.96
N LEU A 467 -27.47 -55.50 -13.90
CA LEU A 467 -28.00 -54.95 -12.65
C LEU A 467 -28.93 -55.94 -11.93
N LYS A 468 -29.80 -56.64 -12.66
CA LYS A 468 -30.69 -57.66 -12.09
C LYS A 468 -29.92 -58.87 -11.54
N ALA A 469 -28.85 -59.28 -12.21
CA ALA A 469 -28.08 -60.48 -11.84
C ALA A 469 -27.19 -60.30 -10.59
N LYS A 470 -26.77 -59.07 -10.27
CA LYS A 470 -25.71 -58.83 -9.25
C LYS A 470 -26.08 -57.84 -8.15
N ASN A 471 -27.36 -57.51 -7.99
CA ASN A 471 -27.86 -56.41 -7.13
C ASN A 471 -27.60 -56.53 -5.60
N LYS A 472 -26.80 -57.48 -5.10
CA LYS A 472 -26.57 -57.66 -3.64
C LYS A 472 -25.10 -57.77 -3.18
N ASP A 473 -24.11 -57.93 -4.05
CA ASP A 473 -22.71 -58.24 -3.65
C ASP A 473 -21.65 -57.24 -4.15
N PHE A 474 -22.01 -55.96 -4.36
CA PHE A 474 -21.12 -54.99 -5.04
C PHE A 474 -20.02 -54.34 -4.18
N ILE A 475 -20.16 -54.33 -2.85
CA ILE A 475 -19.14 -53.75 -1.94
C ILE A 475 -18.30 -54.89 -1.37
N LYS A 476 -17.11 -55.11 -1.95
CA LYS A 476 -16.21 -56.20 -1.52
C LYS A 476 -14.92 -55.73 -0.84
N THR A 477 -14.50 -54.47 -0.99
CA THR A 477 -13.28 -53.93 -0.37
C THR A 477 -13.47 -52.49 0.16
N ASP A 478 -12.56 -52.02 1.03
CA ASP A 478 -12.58 -50.66 1.60
C ASP A 478 -12.46 -49.55 0.55
N ASP A 479 -11.79 -49.81 -0.58
CA ASP A 479 -11.61 -48.83 -1.66
C ASP A 479 -12.89 -48.61 -2.48
N ASP A 480 -13.86 -49.53 -2.38
CA ASP A 480 -15.12 -49.49 -3.11
C ASP A 480 -16.22 -48.74 -2.37
N ARG A 481 -15.97 -48.51 -1.07
CA ARG A 481 -16.87 -47.79 -0.18
C ARG A 481 -16.77 -46.30 -0.35
N TYR A 482 -15.69 -45.76 -0.91
CA TYR A 482 -15.45 -44.32 -0.92
C TYR A 482 -15.07 -43.81 -2.31
N VAL A 483 -15.57 -42.62 -2.66
CA VAL A 483 -15.16 -41.86 -3.84
C VAL A 483 -14.43 -40.59 -3.41
N GLU A 484 -13.43 -40.19 -4.19
CA GLU A 484 -12.75 -38.91 -4.01
C GLU A 484 -13.41 -37.83 -4.87
N LEU A 485 -14.06 -36.87 -4.22
CA LEU A 485 -14.66 -35.70 -4.85
C LEU A 485 -13.62 -34.58 -4.91
N GLU A 486 -13.09 -34.32 -6.10
CA GLU A 486 -12.12 -33.25 -6.32
C GLU A 486 -12.84 -31.90 -6.44
N TYR A 487 -12.44 -30.91 -5.64
CA TYR A 487 -12.87 -29.52 -5.77
C TYR A 487 -11.72 -28.56 -6.12
N SER A 488 -10.46 -28.98 -5.94
CA SER A 488 -9.27 -28.31 -6.49
C SER A 488 -8.21 -29.35 -6.87
N LYS A 489 -7.23 -29.02 -7.74
CA LYS A 489 -6.22 -29.97 -8.27
C LYS A 489 -5.49 -30.78 -7.17
N ASN A 490 -5.35 -30.20 -5.98
CA ASN A 490 -4.68 -30.83 -4.84
C ASN A 490 -5.61 -31.15 -3.67
N ASN A 491 -6.90 -30.79 -3.75
CA ASN A 491 -7.85 -30.99 -2.67
C ASN A 491 -9.01 -31.87 -3.11
N LYS A 492 -9.15 -32.98 -2.38
CA LYS A 492 -10.18 -33.99 -2.59
C LYS A 492 -10.88 -34.28 -1.27
N ILE A 493 -12.16 -34.61 -1.35
CA ILE A 493 -12.93 -35.07 -0.20
C ILE A 493 -13.27 -36.53 -0.43
N LYS A 494 -12.86 -37.37 0.50
CA LYS A 494 -13.25 -38.79 0.51
C LYS A 494 -14.67 -38.87 1.07
N ALA A 495 -15.61 -39.40 0.28
CA ALA A 495 -17.02 -39.54 0.67
C ALA A 495 -17.50 -40.97 0.43
N GLU A 496 -18.29 -41.52 1.35
CA GLU A 496 -18.81 -42.89 1.22
C GLU A 496 -19.87 -42.97 0.12
N VAL A 497 -19.84 -44.03 -0.70
CA VAL A 497 -20.86 -44.28 -1.73
C VAL A 497 -22.02 -45.04 -1.09
N ILE A 498 -23.11 -44.33 -0.84
CA ILE A 498 -24.29 -44.82 -0.11
C ILE A 498 -25.41 -45.31 -1.04
N GLY A 499 -25.25 -45.14 -2.36
CA GLY A 499 -26.14 -45.75 -3.34
C GLY A 499 -25.80 -45.41 -4.79
N VAL A 500 -26.44 -46.13 -5.70
CA VAL A 500 -26.32 -45.92 -7.15
C VAL A 500 -27.71 -45.72 -7.74
N TYR A 501 -27.88 -44.76 -8.66
CA TYR A 501 -29.16 -44.50 -9.33
C TYR A 501 -29.00 -44.52 -10.85
N ILE A 502 -30.08 -44.89 -11.57
CA ILE A 502 -30.12 -44.86 -13.03
C ILE A 502 -30.63 -43.49 -13.47
N ASN A 503 -29.96 -42.87 -14.44
CA ASN A 503 -30.37 -41.57 -14.95
C ASN A 503 -31.47 -41.75 -16.01
N GLU A 504 -32.63 -41.13 -15.81
CA GLU A 504 -33.77 -41.22 -16.74
C GLU A 504 -33.71 -40.15 -17.85
N ASN A 505 -32.89 -39.10 -17.70
CA ASN A 505 -32.73 -38.01 -18.66
C ASN A 505 -31.30 -37.93 -19.21
N THR A 506 -31.16 -37.90 -20.54
CA THR A 506 -29.87 -37.89 -21.26
C THR A 506 -29.13 -36.54 -21.23
N GLU A 507 -29.80 -35.45 -20.84
CA GLU A 507 -29.18 -34.11 -20.74
C GLU A 507 -28.44 -33.87 -19.41
N ASP A 508 -28.73 -34.66 -18.37
CA ASP A 508 -28.06 -34.61 -17.06
C ASP A 508 -26.74 -35.39 -17.14
N THR A 509 -25.76 -34.89 -17.89
CA THR A 509 -24.48 -35.60 -18.16
C THR A 509 -23.52 -35.67 -16.95
N ASN A 510 -23.95 -35.33 -15.73
CA ASN A 510 -23.09 -35.28 -14.54
C ASN A 510 -23.81 -35.69 -13.24
N ASN A 511 -23.05 -36.25 -12.29
CA ASN A 511 -23.09 -37.71 -12.09
C ASN A 511 -22.96 -38.16 -10.60
N VAL A 512 -23.08 -37.22 -9.65
CA VAL A 512 -22.92 -37.47 -8.21
C VAL A 512 -23.91 -36.62 -7.41
N ILE A 513 -24.73 -37.24 -6.56
CA ILE A 513 -25.60 -36.58 -5.58
C ILE A 513 -24.92 -36.64 -4.21
N ALA A 514 -24.56 -35.49 -3.64
CA ALA A 514 -23.97 -35.41 -2.30
C ALA A 514 -25.04 -35.27 -1.22
N SER A 515 -24.78 -35.87 -0.05
CA SER A 515 -25.52 -35.61 1.19
C SER A 515 -25.20 -34.25 1.81
N LYS A 516 -25.97 -33.84 2.81
CA LYS A 516 -25.87 -32.51 3.45
C LYS A 516 -24.51 -32.30 4.10
N GLU A 517 -23.95 -33.35 4.69
CA GLU A 517 -22.65 -33.28 5.33
C GLU A 517 -21.50 -33.25 4.31
N VAL A 518 -21.54 -34.09 3.26
CA VAL A 518 -20.54 -34.05 2.19
C VAL A 518 -20.59 -32.71 1.46
N TYR A 519 -21.79 -32.16 1.26
CA TYR A 519 -21.99 -30.81 0.77
C TYR A 519 -21.38 -29.77 1.71
N ASN A 520 -21.59 -29.83 3.02
CA ASN A 520 -20.98 -28.91 3.97
C ASN A 520 -19.44 -28.99 3.95
N LYS A 521 -18.86 -30.18 3.79
CA LYS A 521 -17.40 -30.35 3.66
C LYS A 521 -16.87 -29.80 2.33
N LEU A 522 -17.55 -30.05 1.21
CA LEU A 522 -17.21 -29.50 -0.10
C LEU A 522 -17.34 -27.98 -0.11
N SER A 523 -18.47 -27.46 0.35
CA SER A 523 -18.72 -26.02 0.44
C SER A 523 -17.74 -25.32 1.36
N TYR A 524 -17.42 -25.87 2.53
CA TYR A 524 -16.38 -25.33 3.42
C TYR A 524 -14.98 -25.37 2.77
N GLY A 525 -14.65 -26.45 2.07
CA GLY A 525 -13.42 -26.55 1.30
C GLY A 525 -13.35 -25.49 0.20
N ILE A 526 -14.47 -25.21 -0.47
CA ILE A 526 -14.59 -24.27 -1.58
C ILE A 526 -14.67 -22.81 -1.10
N SER A 527 -15.38 -22.50 -0.02
CA SER A 527 -15.48 -21.13 0.56
C SER A 527 -14.13 -20.61 1.05
N ASN A 528 -13.22 -21.51 1.42
CA ASN A 528 -11.82 -21.19 1.71
C ASN A 528 -11.00 -20.71 0.49
N TYR A 529 -11.54 -20.82 -0.73
CA TYR A 529 -10.94 -20.34 -1.97
C TYR A 529 -11.81 -19.27 -2.63
N ILE A 530 -13.13 -19.43 -2.62
CA ILE A 530 -14.05 -18.41 -3.12
C ILE A 530 -14.03 -17.21 -2.19
N GLY A 531 -13.41 -16.12 -2.64
CA GLY A 531 -13.39 -14.90 -1.85
C GLY A 531 -14.79 -14.37 -1.55
N GLU A 532 -15.06 -14.24 -0.26
CA GLU A 532 -16.30 -13.73 0.32
C GLU A 532 -16.34 -12.20 0.31
N TYR A 533 -15.17 -11.57 0.29
CA TYR A 533 -15.00 -10.13 0.40
C TYR A 533 -14.46 -9.51 -0.90
N GLU A 534 -15.10 -8.43 -1.33
CA GLU A 534 -14.67 -7.61 -2.46
C GLU A 534 -13.45 -6.76 -2.08
N TYR A 535 -13.43 -6.30 -0.83
CA TYR A 535 -12.27 -5.66 -0.19
C TYR A 535 -12.39 -5.67 1.32
N ILE A 536 -11.27 -5.39 1.99
CA ILE A 536 -11.22 -5.20 3.43
C ILE A 536 -11.00 -3.73 3.74
N THR A 537 -11.74 -3.25 4.72
CA THR A 537 -11.59 -1.91 5.27
C THR A 537 -10.90 -2.00 6.62
N ILE A 538 -9.89 -1.15 6.80
CA ILE A 538 -9.05 -1.08 7.99
C ILE A 538 -9.27 0.28 8.64
N PRO A 539 -9.46 0.37 9.98
CA PRO A 539 -9.52 1.66 10.66
C PRO A 539 -8.19 2.39 10.52
N LEU A 540 -8.23 3.67 10.14
CA LEU A 540 -7.05 4.49 9.91
C LEU A 540 -6.83 5.46 11.08
N SER A 541 -5.62 5.47 11.63
CA SER A 541 -5.21 6.42 12.67
C SER A 541 -3.72 6.75 12.60
N SER A 542 -3.32 7.84 13.27
CA SER A 542 -1.90 8.21 13.40
C SER A 542 -1.04 7.17 14.12
N ASN A 543 -1.65 6.21 14.83
CA ASN A 543 -0.94 5.17 15.56
C ASN A 543 -0.66 3.92 14.70
N ASN A 544 -1.54 3.59 13.75
CA ASN A 544 -1.44 2.34 12.98
C ASN A 544 -0.96 2.52 11.54
N TYR A 545 -0.92 3.75 11.00
CA TYR A 545 -0.60 4.01 9.60
C TYR A 545 0.73 3.38 9.11
N LYS A 546 1.76 3.32 9.97
CA LYS A 546 3.05 2.67 9.62
C LYS A 546 2.90 1.15 9.46
N LYS A 547 2.07 0.51 10.27
CA LYS A 547 1.79 -0.93 10.16
C LYS A 547 1.03 -1.21 8.86
N ILE A 548 0.07 -0.36 8.52
CA ILE A 548 -0.69 -0.44 7.26
C ILE A 548 0.24 -0.31 6.06
N ILE A 549 1.16 0.67 6.04
CA ILE A 549 2.17 0.80 4.97
C ILE A 549 3.00 -0.48 4.85
N LYS A 550 3.48 -1.02 5.98
CA LYS A 550 4.27 -2.25 5.99
C LYS A 550 3.46 -3.45 5.46
N LEU A 551 2.19 -3.57 5.82
CA LEU A 551 1.28 -4.61 5.33
C LEU A 551 1.11 -4.53 3.81
N ILE A 552 0.88 -3.34 3.26
CA ILE A 552 0.74 -3.10 1.82
C ILE A 552 2.03 -3.49 1.09
N GLU A 553 3.18 -3.15 1.65
CA GLU A 553 4.50 -3.51 1.09
C GLU A 553 4.82 -5.01 1.22
N THR A 554 4.06 -5.77 2.01
CA THR A 554 4.29 -7.20 2.26
C THR A 554 3.57 -8.08 1.23
N LYS A 555 4.32 -9.02 0.62
CA LYS A 555 3.79 -10.08 -0.25
C LYS A 555 3.83 -11.40 0.53
N TYR A 556 2.72 -12.13 0.63
CA TYR A 556 2.56 -13.19 1.64
C TYR A 556 2.22 -14.59 1.09
N ASP A 557 2.09 -14.77 -0.22
CA ASP A 557 1.92 -16.09 -0.84
C ASP A 557 2.84 -16.21 -2.06
N ASN A 558 3.36 -17.41 -2.35
CA ASN A 558 4.34 -17.64 -3.41
C ASN A 558 4.10 -18.99 -4.11
N LYS A 559 3.80 -18.96 -5.41
CA LYS A 559 3.62 -20.14 -6.27
C LYS A 559 4.46 -19.98 -7.53
N SER A 560 5.21 -20.99 -7.96
CA SER A 560 6.01 -20.91 -9.20
C SER A 560 5.19 -21.26 -10.45
N ILE A 561 5.37 -20.52 -11.55
CA ILE A 561 4.79 -20.74 -12.88
C ILE A 561 5.89 -20.60 -13.96
N GLN A 562 5.82 -21.33 -15.09
CA GLN A 562 6.69 -21.09 -16.24
C GLN A 562 5.97 -20.16 -17.22
N THR A 563 6.67 -19.17 -17.78
CA THR A 563 6.10 -18.33 -18.84
C THR A 563 6.54 -18.83 -20.21
N MET A 564 5.77 -18.53 -21.27
CA MET A 564 6.00 -18.93 -22.68
C MET A 564 7.43 -18.68 -23.21
N SER A 565 8.26 -17.91 -22.50
CA SER A 565 9.67 -17.61 -22.80
C SER A 565 10.71 -18.49 -22.07
N ASN A 566 10.35 -19.66 -21.53
CA ASN A 566 11.23 -20.55 -20.74
C ASN A 566 11.73 -19.95 -19.40
N GLU A 567 11.29 -18.76 -19.01
CA GLU A 567 11.61 -18.18 -17.69
C GLU A 567 10.53 -18.56 -16.67
N THR A 568 10.98 -18.95 -15.46
CA THR A 568 10.09 -19.25 -14.33
C THR A 568 9.74 -17.95 -13.61
N ALA A 569 8.47 -17.58 -13.61
CA ALA A 569 7.93 -16.47 -12.83
C ALA A 569 7.17 -17.01 -11.62
N PHE A 570 7.34 -16.42 -10.45
CA PHE A 570 6.57 -16.74 -9.27
C PHE A 570 5.34 -15.84 -9.17
N VAL A 571 4.17 -16.42 -8.99
CA VAL A 571 2.96 -15.72 -8.58
C VAL A 571 3.03 -15.43 -7.09
N LYS A 572 2.93 -14.15 -6.75
CA LYS A 572 2.75 -13.69 -5.39
C LYS A 572 1.42 -13.00 -5.20
N PHE A 573 0.79 -13.24 -4.06
CA PHE A 573 -0.36 -12.47 -3.61
C PHE A 573 0.08 -11.44 -2.56
N GLY A 574 -0.52 -10.25 -2.62
CA GLY A 574 -0.23 -9.17 -1.69
C GLY A 574 -1.30 -8.08 -1.72
N PHE A 575 -1.28 -7.20 -0.72
CA PHE A 575 -2.22 -6.08 -0.59
C PHE A 575 -1.66 -4.77 -1.19
N ASN A 576 -0.84 -4.90 -2.24
CA ASN A 576 0.16 -3.90 -2.60
C ASN A 576 -0.39 -2.70 -3.38
N GLU A 577 -1.71 -2.55 -3.47
CA GLU A 577 -2.34 -1.39 -4.09
C GLU A 577 -3.40 -0.80 -3.16
N LEU A 578 -3.12 0.43 -2.68
CA LEU A 578 -4.14 1.28 -2.09
C LEU A 578 -5.18 1.55 -3.17
N PHE A 579 -6.38 1.04 -2.97
CA PHE A 579 -7.48 1.19 -3.90
C PHE A 579 -8.43 2.26 -3.37
N ASN A 580 -8.04 3.52 -3.59
CA ASN A 580 -8.81 4.69 -3.19
C ASN A 580 -8.49 5.92 -4.07
N GLU A 581 -9.29 6.95 -3.93
CA GLU A 581 -9.24 8.21 -4.66
C GLU A 581 -7.93 8.97 -4.45
N TYR A 582 -7.30 8.83 -3.29
CA TYR A 582 -5.97 9.39 -3.03
C TYR A 582 -4.88 8.70 -3.86
N ALA A 583 -4.93 7.37 -3.98
CA ALA A 583 -4.01 6.63 -4.82
C ALA A 583 -4.18 7.00 -6.30
N LEU A 584 -5.42 7.15 -6.76
CA LEU A 584 -5.74 7.61 -8.11
C LEU A 584 -5.20 9.04 -8.36
N SER A 585 -5.44 9.96 -7.43
CA SER A 585 -4.94 11.33 -7.49
C SER A 585 -3.40 11.38 -7.49
N TYR A 586 -2.74 10.47 -6.76
CA TYR A 586 -1.27 10.34 -6.79
C TYR A 586 -0.75 9.83 -8.14
N GLN A 587 -1.45 8.90 -8.81
CA GLN A 587 -1.03 8.39 -10.13
C GLN A 587 -0.88 9.52 -11.16
N GLU A 588 -1.69 10.57 -11.10
CA GLU A 588 -1.56 11.72 -12.00
C GLU A 588 -0.25 12.49 -11.82
N VAL A 589 0.29 12.51 -10.59
CA VAL A 589 1.54 13.22 -10.25
C VAL A 589 2.73 12.26 -10.11
N GLU A 590 2.54 10.96 -10.25
CA GLU A 590 3.58 9.94 -10.03
C GLU A 590 4.76 10.10 -11.00
N SER A 591 4.48 10.28 -12.29
CA SER A 591 5.51 10.49 -13.32
C SER A 591 6.36 11.75 -13.08
N PRO A 592 5.79 12.97 -12.92
CA PRO A 592 6.60 14.15 -12.63
C PRO A 592 7.34 14.07 -11.30
N VAL A 593 6.76 13.40 -10.27
CA VAL A 593 7.44 13.16 -9.00
C VAL A 593 8.63 12.21 -9.17
N LEU A 594 8.48 11.12 -9.92
CA LEU A 594 9.56 10.18 -10.19
C LEU A 594 10.69 10.84 -10.99
N PHE A 595 10.34 11.66 -11.99
CA PHE A 595 11.30 12.47 -12.75
C PHE A 595 12.06 13.44 -11.83
N ALA A 596 11.35 14.19 -10.99
CA ALA A 596 11.96 15.11 -10.02
C ALA A 596 12.87 14.38 -9.02
N LYS A 597 12.47 13.18 -8.57
CA LYS A 597 13.26 12.33 -7.66
C LYS A 597 14.54 11.81 -8.34
N ASN A 598 14.46 11.39 -9.59
CA ASN A 598 15.61 10.92 -10.36
C ASN A 598 16.62 12.05 -10.60
N ILE A 599 16.17 13.23 -11.02
CA ILE A 599 17.05 14.41 -11.15
C ILE A 599 17.64 14.79 -9.78
N SER A 600 16.82 14.81 -8.73
CA SER A 600 17.26 15.13 -7.37
C SER A 600 18.37 14.20 -6.88
N LYS A 601 18.36 12.92 -7.26
CA LYS A 601 19.42 11.96 -6.92
C LYS A 601 20.78 12.42 -7.46
N TYR A 602 20.84 12.78 -8.74
CA TYR A 602 22.09 13.23 -9.36
C TYR A 602 22.53 14.59 -8.84
N ILE A 603 21.59 15.54 -8.67
CA ILE A 603 21.88 16.85 -8.08
C ILE A 603 22.43 16.68 -6.66
N PHE A 604 21.82 15.83 -5.84
CA PHE A 604 22.25 15.61 -4.46
C PHE A 604 23.68 15.06 -4.38
N ILE A 605 24.00 14.04 -5.19
CA ILE A 605 25.35 13.44 -5.24
C ILE A 605 26.39 14.47 -5.71
N ALA A 606 26.08 15.27 -6.73
CA ALA A 606 26.99 16.29 -7.25
C ALA A 606 27.14 17.50 -6.31
N ALA A 607 26.06 17.88 -5.62
CA ALA A 607 26.04 19.04 -4.72
C ALA A 607 26.85 18.80 -3.45
N ILE A 608 26.90 17.58 -2.89
CA ILE A 608 27.65 17.29 -1.65
C ILE A 608 29.10 17.77 -1.70
N PRO A 609 29.96 17.32 -2.65
CA PRO A 609 31.35 17.73 -2.69
C PRO A 609 31.50 19.21 -3.05
N LEU A 610 30.67 19.72 -3.97
CA LEU A 610 30.73 21.11 -4.42
C LEU A 610 30.38 22.09 -3.30
N VAL A 611 29.28 21.85 -2.58
CA VAL A 611 28.84 22.64 -1.42
C VAL A 611 29.86 22.54 -0.28
N SER A 612 30.37 21.34 -0.01
CA SER A 612 31.39 21.14 1.03
C SER A 612 32.66 21.94 0.73
N LEU A 613 33.14 21.89 -0.51
CA LEU A 613 34.34 22.60 -0.95
C LEU A 613 34.12 24.12 -0.94
N LEU A 614 32.93 24.60 -1.33
CA LEU A 614 32.59 26.01 -1.32
C LEU A 614 32.54 26.56 0.11
N ILE A 615 31.87 25.86 1.03
CA ILE A 615 31.82 26.24 2.46
C ILE A 615 33.22 26.19 3.06
N PHE A 616 33.99 25.14 2.78
CA PHE A 616 35.38 25.00 3.26
C PHE A 616 36.26 26.15 2.77
N TYR A 617 36.20 26.48 1.48
CA TYR A 617 36.96 27.57 0.87
C TYR A 617 36.62 28.91 1.52
N TYR A 618 35.33 29.18 1.72
CA TYR A 618 34.86 30.40 2.37
C TYR A 618 35.41 30.54 3.80
N PHE A 619 35.18 29.54 4.65
CA PHE A 619 35.63 29.61 6.05
C PHE A 619 37.15 29.62 6.16
N SER A 620 37.85 28.94 5.26
CA SER A 620 39.30 29.03 5.17
C SER A 620 39.75 30.45 4.83
N GLY A 621 39.10 31.10 3.86
CA GLY A 621 39.32 32.50 3.53
C GLY A 621 39.10 33.43 4.73
N VAL A 622 38.04 33.23 5.52
CA VAL A 622 37.77 34.01 6.74
C VAL A 622 38.93 33.91 7.75
N ILE A 623 39.48 32.71 7.93
CA ILE A 623 40.62 32.48 8.82
C ILE A 623 41.90 33.09 8.25
N TYR A 624 42.12 32.99 6.94
CA TYR A 624 43.27 33.59 6.28
C TYR A 624 43.26 35.11 6.31
N ASP A 625 42.12 35.75 6.09
CA ASP A 625 41.93 37.20 6.24
C ASP A 625 42.20 37.69 7.66
N SER A 626 41.97 36.82 8.65
CA SER A 626 42.16 37.12 10.06
C SER A 626 43.57 36.78 10.55
N LYS A 627 44.51 36.38 9.66
CA LYS A 627 45.89 36.00 10.01
C LYS A 627 46.57 37.04 10.89
N LYS A 628 46.54 38.31 10.49
CA LYS A 628 47.17 39.41 11.22
C LYS A 628 46.61 39.56 12.63
N GLU A 629 45.28 39.50 12.78
CA GLU A 629 44.61 39.54 14.09
C GLU A 629 44.98 38.33 14.97
N ILE A 630 45.01 37.13 14.40
CA ILE A 630 45.47 35.91 15.07
C ILE A 630 46.91 36.08 15.59
N GLY A 631 47.79 36.68 14.78
CA GLY A 631 49.17 36.99 15.15
C GLY A 631 49.26 37.94 16.35
N ILE A 632 48.47 39.02 16.35
CA ILE A 632 48.40 39.99 17.46
C ILE A 632 47.86 39.34 18.75
N ILE A 633 46.80 38.53 18.65
CA ILE A 633 46.22 37.84 19.81
C ILE A 633 47.20 36.81 20.40
N LYS A 634 47.99 36.15 19.53
CA LYS A 634 49.05 35.23 19.93
C LYS A 634 50.23 35.96 20.56
N SER A 635 50.60 37.16 20.10
CA SER A 635 51.65 37.97 20.72
C SER A 635 51.26 38.51 22.10
N LEU A 636 49.96 38.73 22.33
CA LEU A 636 49.39 39.10 23.64
C LEU A 636 49.38 37.94 24.66
N GLY A 637 49.92 36.76 24.31
CA GLY A 637 50.06 35.63 25.23
C GLY A 637 48.86 34.69 25.30
N SER A 638 47.88 34.80 24.40
CA SER A 638 46.76 33.83 24.33
C SER A 638 47.26 32.46 23.86
N THR A 639 46.76 31.38 24.47
CA THR A 639 47.14 30.01 24.10
C THR A 639 46.53 29.60 22.75
N ASN A 640 47.17 28.65 22.04
CA ASN A 640 46.64 28.13 20.77
C ASN A 640 45.21 27.57 20.92
N LYS A 641 44.90 26.90 22.05
CA LYS A 641 43.56 26.37 22.32
C LYS A 641 42.52 27.47 22.48
N GLU A 642 42.87 28.58 23.11
CA GLU A 642 41.97 29.72 23.29
C GLU A 642 41.66 30.43 21.97
N ILE A 643 42.67 30.60 21.12
CA ILE A 643 42.51 31.19 19.79
C ILE A 643 41.60 30.30 18.94
N VAL A 644 41.86 28.99 18.91
CA VAL A 644 41.00 28.02 18.20
C VAL A 644 39.57 28.06 18.72
N GLY A 645 39.38 28.04 20.04
CA GLY A 645 38.07 28.12 20.68
C GLY A 645 37.30 29.39 20.32
N MET A 646 37.99 30.53 20.19
CA MET A 646 37.36 31.80 19.84
C MET A 646 36.75 31.79 18.43
N TYR A 647 37.54 31.38 17.44
CA TYR A 647 37.07 31.37 16.05
C TYR A 647 36.07 30.24 15.79
N LEU A 648 36.25 29.08 16.42
CA LEU A 648 35.25 28.01 16.38
C LEU A 648 33.91 28.47 16.93
N PHE A 649 33.91 29.10 18.11
CA PHE A 649 32.69 29.58 18.73
C PHE A 649 31.96 30.60 17.84
N GLN A 650 32.71 31.56 17.27
CA GLN A 650 32.16 32.55 16.34
C GLN A 650 31.55 31.90 15.10
N ASN A 651 32.28 30.98 14.45
CA ASN A 651 31.85 30.38 13.19
C ASN A 651 30.71 29.39 13.38
N ILE A 652 30.68 28.63 14.48
CA ILE A 652 29.58 27.73 14.83
C ILE A 652 28.29 28.51 15.12
N ILE A 653 28.36 29.61 15.88
CA ILE A 653 27.16 30.45 16.09
C ILE A 653 26.64 30.98 14.76
N MET A 654 27.54 31.45 13.90
CA MET A 654 27.14 31.93 12.58
C MET A 654 26.46 30.83 11.77
N SER A 655 27.04 29.63 11.74
CA SER A 655 26.47 28.51 10.99
C SER A 655 25.12 28.05 11.54
N LEU A 656 24.92 28.09 12.86
CA LEU A 656 23.63 27.79 13.48
C LEU A 656 22.55 28.79 13.09
N VAL A 657 22.88 30.09 13.06
CA VAL A 657 21.94 31.12 12.60
C VAL A 657 21.59 30.91 11.13
N MET A 658 22.58 30.61 10.28
CA MET A 658 22.33 30.35 8.85
C MET A 658 21.53 29.08 8.63
N ALA A 659 21.85 28.00 9.34
CA ALA A 659 21.06 26.77 9.29
C ALA A 659 19.61 27.02 9.70
N ALA A 660 19.37 27.80 10.76
CA ALA A 660 18.01 28.16 11.18
C ALA A 660 17.24 28.94 10.08
N ILE A 661 17.91 29.90 9.42
CA ILE A 661 17.32 30.63 8.28
C ILE A 661 17.03 29.69 7.11
N THR A 662 17.97 28.80 6.75
CA THR A 662 17.76 27.81 5.70
C THR A 662 16.59 26.89 6.04
N CYS A 663 16.49 26.40 7.28
CA CYS A 663 15.36 25.57 7.74
C CYS A 663 14.02 26.30 7.60
N ALA A 664 13.97 27.60 7.95
CA ALA A 664 12.78 28.43 7.77
C ALA A 664 12.42 28.58 6.28
N LEU A 665 13.41 28.83 5.42
CA LEU A 665 13.20 28.93 3.96
C LEU A 665 12.73 27.61 3.35
N ILE A 666 13.31 26.47 3.74
CA ILE A 666 12.84 25.14 3.34
C ILE A 666 11.37 24.96 3.74
N SER A 667 11.02 25.40 4.96
CA SER A 667 9.65 25.27 5.47
C SER A 667 8.63 26.08 4.66
N ILE A 668 9.03 27.22 4.12
CA ILE A 668 8.24 28.06 3.20
C ILE A 668 8.23 27.46 1.79
N PHE A 669 9.32 26.84 1.37
CA PHE A 669 9.47 26.32 0.01
C PHE A 669 8.64 25.05 -0.25
N ILE A 670 8.43 24.21 0.78
CA ILE A 670 7.60 22.99 0.68
C ILE A 670 6.19 23.28 0.16
N PRO A 671 5.37 24.17 0.77
CA PRO A 671 4.03 24.45 0.27
C PRO A 671 4.05 25.10 -1.13
N VAL A 672 5.03 25.96 -1.41
CA VAL A 672 5.19 26.56 -2.76
C VAL A 672 5.48 25.49 -3.82
N SER A 673 6.32 24.50 -3.48
CA SER A 673 6.63 23.38 -4.37
C SER A 673 5.41 22.51 -4.63
N ASN A 674 4.59 22.25 -3.60
CA ASN A 674 3.32 21.53 -3.78
C ASN A 674 2.37 22.27 -4.75
N ILE A 675 2.26 23.61 -4.63
CA ILE A 675 1.46 24.41 -5.58
C ILE A 675 1.93 24.22 -7.03
N MET A 676 3.24 24.08 -7.25
CA MET A 676 3.78 23.86 -8.60
C MET A 676 3.35 22.51 -9.20
N PHE A 677 3.22 21.46 -8.37
CA PHE A 677 2.61 20.19 -8.80
C PHE A 677 1.11 20.31 -9.08
N TYR A 678 0.44 21.34 -8.57
CA TYR A 678 -1.01 21.50 -8.61
C TYR A 678 -1.51 22.32 -9.80
N SER A 679 -0.72 22.46 -10.87
CA SER A 679 -0.84 23.52 -11.88
C SER A 679 -2.14 23.55 -12.71
N CYS A 680 -3.15 22.73 -12.41
CA CYS A 680 -4.54 22.93 -12.87
C CYS A 680 -5.62 22.37 -11.91
N THR A 681 -5.34 21.39 -11.02
CA THR A 681 -6.43 20.54 -10.47
C THR A 681 -6.47 20.34 -8.94
N LYS A 682 -5.63 21.03 -8.14
CA LYS A 682 -5.58 20.87 -6.66
C LYS A 682 -5.84 19.41 -6.22
N PRO A 683 -4.98 18.44 -6.58
CA PRO A 683 -5.16 17.05 -6.17
C PRO A 683 -5.35 16.94 -4.65
N ILE A 684 -6.11 15.95 -4.20
CA ILE A 684 -6.40 15.72 -2.78
C ILE A 684 -5.15 15.29 -1.98
N VAL A 685 -4.06 14.97 -2.70
CA VAL A 685 -2.80 14.47 -2.16
C VAL A 685 -1.76 15.57 -1.96
N THR A 686 -1.11 15.57 -0.80
CA THR A 686 0.05 16.43 -0.51
C THR A 686 1.35 15.69 -0.75
N VAL A 687 1.99 15.97 -1.89
CA VAL A 687 3.15 15.22 -2.41
C VAL A 687 4.41 15.45 -1.56
N ILE A 688 4.85 16.70 -1.43
CA ILE A 688 6.03 17.05 -0.66
C ILE A 688 5.60 17.34 0.77
N ARG A 689 6.08 16.51 1.69
CA ARG A 689 5.76 16.63 3.12
C ARG A 689 6.97 17.08 3.92
N TYR A 690 6.69 17.72 5.05
CA TYR A 690 7.72 18.04 6.03
C TYR A 690 8.41 16.75 6.50
N SER A 691 9.72 16.69 6.28
CA SER A 691 10.59 15.62 6.74
C SER A 691 11.66 16.20 7.66
N PHE A 692 12.09 15.44 8.66
CA PHE A 692 13.18 15.85 9.53
C PHE A 692 14.57 15.69 8.85
N ILE A 693 14.66 14.84 7.83
CA ILE A 693 15.93 14.48 7.18
C ILE A 693 16.61 15.69 6.52
N PRO A 694 15.93 16.53 5.71
CA PRO A 694 16.53 17.72 5.13
C PRO A 694 17.16 18.63 6.19
N TYR A 695 16.48 18.86 7.31
CA TYR A 695 17.00 19.70 8.40
C TYR A 695 18.25 19.09 9.06
N LEU A 696 18.27 17.77 9.29
CA LEU A 696 19.46 17.09 9.80
C LEU A 696 20.64 17.20 8.82
N VAL A 697 20.36 17.06 7.53
CA VAL A 697 21.38 17.21 6.47
C VAL A 697 21.90 18.65 6.44
N THR A 698 21.02 19.67 6.51
CA THR A 698 21.40 21.08 6.58
C THR A 698 22.31 21.35 7.78
N ILE A 699 21.88 20.95 8.98
CA ILE A 699 22.60 21.21 10.23
C ILE A 699 23.93 20.43 10.26
N GLY A 700 23.91 19.15 9.87
CA GLY A 700 25.10 18.30 9.84
C GLY A 700 26.16 18.81 8.86
N MET A 701 25.77 19.15 7.63
CA MET A 701 26.68 19.65 6.61
C MET A 701 27.26 21.02 6.98
N THR A 702 26.42 21.93 7.48
CA THR A 702 26.91 23.25 7.92
C THR A 702 27.93 23.11 9.03
N ILE A 703 27.59 22.45 10.14
CA ILE A 703 28.50 22.29 11.27
C ILE A 703 29.78 21.57 10.86
N GLY A 704 29.68 20.45 10.13
CA GLY A 704 30.84 19.67 9.69
C GLY A 704 31.80 20.47 8.81
N CYS A 705 31.28 21.15 7.79
CA CYS A 705 32.11 21.95 6.87
C CYS A 705 32.69 23.19 7.55
N VAL A 706 31.95 23.84 8.45
CA VAL A 706 32.43 24.98 9.24
C VAL A 706 33.58 24.56 10.16
N LEU A 707 33.44 23.42 10.85
CA LEU A 707 34.48 22.88 11.71
C LEU A 707 35.76 22.61 10.92
N LEU A 708 35.67 21.90 9.79
CA LEU A 708 36.82 21.58 8.95
C LEU A 708 37.46 22.84 8.34
N GLY A 709 36.63 23.73 7.78
CA GLY A 709 37.05 25.00 7.18
C GLY A 709 37.64 25.99 8.19
N THR A 710 37.37 25.82 9.48
CA THR A 710 37.99 26.63 10.54
C THR A 710 39.25 25.96 11.08
N LEU A 711 39.20 24.67 11.41
CA LEU A 711 40.28 23.94 12.09
C LEU A 711 41.52 23.77 11.22
N ILE A 712 41.37 23.31 9.98
CA ILE A 712 42.48 23.01 9.08
C ILE A 712 43.38 24.23 8.85
N PRO A 713 42.88 25.38 8.36
CA PRO A 713 43.70 26.56 8.16
C PRO A 713 44.23 27.14 9.47
N MET A 714 43.47 27.02 10.57
CA MET A 714 43.92 27.52 11.87
C MET A 714 45.10 26.75 12.44
N ILE A 715 45.08 25.42 12.32
CA ILE A 715 46.22 24.57 12.69
C ILE A 715 47.45 24.96 11.86
N ASN A 716 47.28 25.24 10.56
CA ASN A 716 48.39 25.66 9.70
C ASN A 716 48.97 27.02 10.11
N ILE A 717 48.13 28.02 10.41
CA ILE A 717 48.58 29.35 10.86
C ILE A 717 49.26 29.26 12.23
N LEU A 718 48.70 28.50 13.18
CA LEU A 718 49.21 28.43 14.54
C LEU A 718 50.58 27.72 14.65
N LYS A 719 50.96 26.92 13.65
CA LYS A 719 52.31 26.35 13.51
C LYS A 719 53.38 27.38 13.13
N MET A 720 53.00 28.55 12.58
CA MET A 720 53.94 29.59 12.17
C MET A 720 54.43 30.41 13.39
N LYS A 721 55.64 31.01 13.26
CA LYS A 721 56.15 31.97 14.25
C LYS A 721 55.29 33.24 14.23
N VAL A 722 55.12 33.87 15.39
CA VAL A 722 54.25 35.05 15.57
C VAL A 722 54.61 36.19 14.61
N ILE A 723 55.91 36.48 14.46
CA ILE A 723 56.41 37.49 13.52
C ILE A 723 56.05 37.17 12.06
N ASP A 724 56.08 35.89 11.67
CA ASP A 724 55.75 35.48 10.31
C ASP A 724 54.25 35.58 10.03
N ILE A 725 53.41 35.36 11.06
CA ILE A 725 51.96 35.54 10.96
C ILE A 725 51.62 37.02 10.74
N ILE A 726 52.26 37.92 11.48
CA ILE A 726 52.00 39.36 11.40
C ILE A 726 52.57 39.99 10.12
N LYS A 727 53.70 39.49 9.60
CA LYS A 727 54.29 40.00 8.35
C LYS A 727 53.57 39.53 7.08
N LYS A 728 52.92 38.36 7.12
CA LYS A 728 52.27 37.73 5.95
C LYS A 728 50.74 37.88 5.93
N GLY A 729 50.15 38.43 6.97
CA GLY A 729 48.73 38.77 7.05
C GLY A 729 48.55 40.27 6.97
#